data_AF-A0A954D5G3-F1
#
_entry.id   AF-A0A954D5G3-F1
#
_cell.length_a   1.000
_cell.length_b   1.000
_cell.length_c   1.000
_cell.angle_alpha   90.00
_cell.angle_beta   90.00
_cell.angle_gamma   90.00
#
_symmetry.space_group_name_H-M   'P 1'
#
loop_
_entity.id
_entity.type
_entity.pdbx_description
1 polymer ?
#
loop_
_entity_poly.entity_id
_entity_poly.type
_entity_poly.pdbx_seq_one_letter_code
_entity_poly.pdbx_strand_id
1 'polypeptide(L)'
;MTRSLRALTIALGMTSVGLVSWVEAGPTCPPKEILFLMDGSGSISAADFAIEKDGLQAAISNPNLVPLNGTIALGLVQFGNGSTTVELPLTTIASATERDAVLAAIAAIVQLGGSTNPGDAINTAAAEFATSVCDPAGGSQQLCLITDGLPNDGADTATALATAQASSWGLDGFGVLAIEDPGAFSAADAEAFYGPLVFGGGGVTVVANAVEFANFAGPTCFGDALRLVGFEVNQAIQDWNNTVQLIDGKRTWVRCHLEPADPMVTQTVAQARLRGYRDGVELPLSPLTAINPGGQVIARQNAVDRRDILTASLNFILPTSWASGDLVLELEAVGAGIDCSPAAAMDDDCTTSVPLTFAPSDRPEIRWVRVSWTDLAGCTFTPTVLQSWELRNRFNAIFPIRTHVRTTDTHTYGGELDDEDDLPILSDLNSELRTKRFFDLCWGGIFGCDEIYYGILWNANVGGLAISIDSSVSSGEMPAADFTYGRNRHAHEIGHNLGRRHATFCGAESSVATAFPYTAMIGGEERATLGPMDLTDDDFIFGMDTYARRVVDPNDNYELMSYCIPGRYRWISKHTYDAVKTAIDDTFPAGGATGPAGPYAIYSGRIDLATDTAILQPTIIIDAPAGPPLPDLGTYSLRTFDATDTMVASVDFAIDAQEADLACSCDACRATRDQGAGGAGGVDPSTAHFIVPVPYDPSVVRVTVVHGGFDIAERLASAHAPTISIIFPAGGETLATDDLTFTWDSADDDADALVHLVQYSPDDGVSWQTLAVATPAESITVPRAELTAGTSARLRVYASDGFHSAEATSAPFTVANNPPGVSILAPRQGSFYTAVQTLYLRCVAEDREEGELPGTSSSWSSDVDGFLGIGDDLELSAAVLSDGVHNITCTATDATGATATDSVAIVKATIFEFMDCNANEVSDLIDVADGTSPDCNVNFIPDECDIAAGFSGDCNGNGVPDECDIASGLETDCNSNGVPDSCDISTGASGDCNGNGVPDECDIAIGLEVDCNGNGIPDSWDLSSGSSFDCNLNGTPDECDIAAGSETDCNLDGVPDACELASGFAKDCNSNGIIDECDIASGFSSDTNGDGIPDECALFIRGDANVDGMLGLDDAISILEYLAGTDPTICLDADDVDDDGEVNIVDPIFLLSYLFTSGAMPPSPSFCGQDPSLDDLDCFGPVTSCP
;
A
#
# COMPACT_ATOMS: atom_id res chain seq x y z
N MET A 1 26.23 49.73 46.87
CA MET A 1 26.67 51.07 46.40
C MET A 1 28.03 50.95 45.74
N THR A 2 28.14 51.46 44.50
CA THR A 2 29.37 51.92 43.78
C THR A 2 30.49 50.91 43.52
N ARG A 3 31.20 50.87 42.39
CA ARG A 3 31.14 51.45 41.03
C ARG A 3 32.38 50.85 40.32
N SER A 4 32.20 50.30 39.11
CA SER A 4 32.97 50.50 37.86
C SER A 4 34.50 50.73 37.88
N LEU A 5 35.25 50.04 36.99
CA LEU A 5 35.89 50.58 35.75
C LEU A 5 37.11 49.75 35.24
N ARG A 6 37.06 49.38 33.94
CA ARG A 6 38.14 49.40 32.89
C ARG A 6 39.35 48.44 33.03
N ALA A 7 39.99 47.88 31.98
CA ALA A 7 39.95 48.01 30.52
C ALA A 7 40.72 46.82 29.87
N LEU A 8 40.46 46.48 28.60
CA LEU A 8 41.46 46.47 27.51
C LEU A 8 40.78 46.33 26.13
N THR A 9 41.49 46.77 25.08
CA THR A 9 41.02 47.25 23.76
C THR A 9 41.78 46.53 22.63
N ILE A 10 41.20 46.48 21.41
CA ILE A 10 41.77 46.67 20.03
C ILE A 10 40.66 46.21 19.03
N ALA A 11 39.88 47.05 18.31
CA ALA A 11 40.13 47.93 17.12
C ALA A 11 40.43 47.16 15.81
N LEU A 12 39.86 47.37 14.60
CA LEU A 12 38.97 48.39 13.99
C LEU A 12 38.59 47.94 12.53
N GLY A 13 37.42 48.31 11.96
CA GLY A 13 37.14 48.14 10.52
C GLY A 13 35.72 48.47 9.97
N MET A 14 35.35 49.77 9.91
CA MET A 14 34.47 50.47 8.92
C MET A 14 33.01 49.99 8.64
N THR A 15 31.99 50.64 9.25
CA THR A 15 30.99 51.60 8.66
C THR A 15 30.11 51.03 7.53
N SER A 16 28.82 50.74 7.73
CA SER A 16 27.71 51.71 7.92
C SER A 16 26.54 51.12 8.73
N VAL A 17 26.22 51.71 9.88
CA VAL A 17 24.98 51.41 10.62
C VAL A 17 23.96 52.49 10.29
N GLY A 18 22.93 52.11 9.53
CA GLY A 18 21.67 52.83 9.50
C GLY A 18 21.04 52.78 10.89
N LEU A 19 20.50 53.90 11.33
CA LEU A 19 19.70 53.99 12.56
C LEU A 19 18.53 53.00 12.47
N VAL A 20 18.67 51.83 13.10
CA VAL A 20 17.52 51.01 13.47
C VAL A 20 16.94 51.66 14.71
N SER A 21 15.83 52.37 14.52
CA SER A 21 14.94 52.72 15.61
C SER A 21 14.54 51.43 16.31
N TRP A 22 14.77 51.36 17.62
CA TRP A 22 14.08 50.40 18.46
C TRP A 22 12.58 50.68 18.28
N VAL A 23 11.89 49.81 17.55
CA VAL A 23 10.44 49.72 17.61
C VAL A 23 10.17 49.19 18.99
N GLU A 24 9.59 50.01 19.87
CA GLU A 24 8.93 49.51 21.06
C GLU A 24 7.96 48.43 20.59
N ALA A 25 8.06 47.21 21.16
CA ALA A 25 7.05 46.18 20.94
C ALA A 25 5.68 46.84 21.14
N GLY A 26 4.81 46.74 20.13
CA GLY A 26 3.44 47.22 20.23
C GLY A 26 2.73 46.55 21.41
N PRO A 27 1.55 47.06 21.82
CA PRO A 27 0.74 46.36 22.81
C PRO A 27 0.57 44.89 22.36
N THR A 28 0.94 43.96 23.23
CA THR A 28 0.75 42.52 23.01
C THR A 28 -0.75 42.27 22.89
N CYS A 29 -1.17 41.64 21.79
CA CYS A 29 -2.56 41.25 21.60
C CYS A 29 -3.01 40.37 22.78
N PRO A 30 -4.18 40.63 23.40
CA PRO A 30 -4.77 39.70 24.36
C PRO A 30 -4.99 38.33 23.68
N PRO A 31 -4.55 37.21 24.27
CA PRO A 31 -4.81 35.88 23.74
C PRO A 31 -6.31 35.53 23.62
N LYS A 32 -7.20 36.25 24.31
CA LYS A 32 -8.65 35.98 24.28
C LYS A 32 -9.50 37.24 24.17
N GLU A 33 -10.45 37.24 23.23
CA GLU A 33 -11.43 38.31 23.02
C GLU A 33 -12.85 37.74 23.17
N ILE A 34 -13.66 38.35 24.05
CA ILE A 34 -15.04 37.89 24.31
C ILE A 34 -16.02 39.03 24.10
N LEU A 35 -17.05 38.80 23.30
CA LEU A 35 -18.14 39.73 23.04
C LEU A 35 -19.45 39.18 23.59
N PHE A 36 -20.02 39.88 24.58
CA PHE A 36 -21.34 39.56 25.11
C PHE A 36 -22.44 40.16 24.23
N LEU A 37 -23.41 39.34 23.86
CA LEU A 37 -24.61 39.76 23.12
C LEU A 37 -25.77 39.81 24.12
N MET A 38 -26.10 41.00 24.59
CA MET A 38 -27.11 41.21 25.63
C MET A 38 -28.47 41.49 25.00
N ASP A 39 -29.47 40.69 25.39
CA ASP A 39 -30.86 40.90 25.00
C ASP A 39 -31.47 42.09 25.75
N GLY A 40 -31.64 43.18 25.02
CA GLY A 40 -32.34 44.37 25.50
C GLY A 40 -33.79 44.41 25.06
N SER A 41 -34.38 43.31 24.56
CA SER A 41 -35.69 43.31 23.92
C SER A 41 -36.86 43.48 24.89
N GLY A 42 -38.09 43.47 24.37
CA GLY A 42 -39.31 43.65 25.14
C GLY A 42 -39.83 42.41 25.85
N SER A 43 -39.27 41.22 25.56
CA SER A 43 -39.53 40.01 26.36
C SER A 43 -38.89 40.13 27.74
N ILE A 44 -37.65 40.62 27.77
CA ILE A 44 -36.88 40.80 29.00
C ILE A 44 -37.62 41.73 29.97
N SER A 45 -37.95 41.22 31.16
CA SER A 45 -38.53 42.05 32.20
C SER A 45 -37.49 42.99 32.82
N ALA A 46 -37.93 44.07 33.46
CA ALA A 46 -37.01 44.97 34.16
C ALA A 46 -36.24 44.30 35.32
N ALA A 47 -36.74 43.17 35.85
CA ALA A 47 -36.03 42.39 36.86
C ALA A 47 -34.97 41.49 36.21
N ASP A 48 -35.28 40.89 35.07
CA ASP A 48 -34.38 40.01 34.33
C ASP A 48 -33.25 40.80 33.69
N PHE A 49 -33.53 41.99 33.14
CA PHE A 49 -32.51 42.92 32.68
C PHE A 49 -31.54 43.34 33.80
N ALA A 50 -32.01 43.37 35.06
CA ALA A 50 -31.14 43.61 36.20
C ALA A 50 -30.27 42.38 36.53
N ILE A 51 -30.79 41.16 36.36
CA ILE A 51 -30.03 39.92 36.49
C ILE A 51 -28.88 39.88 35.49
N GLU A 52 -29.12 40.21 34.20
CA GLU A 52 -28.07 40.24 33.18
C GLU A 52 -26.94 41.21 33.55
N LYS A 53 -27.30 42.44 33.95
CA LYS A 53 -26.33 43.47 34.31
C LYS A 53 -25.54 43.13 35.57
N ASP A 54 -26.23 42.69 36.63
CA ASP A 54 -25.60 42.35 37.91
C ASP A 54 -24.74 41.08 37.77
N GLY A 55 -25.21 40.12 36.98
CA GLY A 55 -24.50 38.89 36.66
C GLY A 55 -23.21 39.14 35.89
N LEU A 56 -23.25 39.93 34.82
CA LEU A 56 -22.06 40.34 34.06
C LEU A 56 -21.05 41.09 34.93
N GLN A 57 -21.53 42.02 35.77
CA GLN A 57 -20.64 42.74 36.68
C GLN A 57 -19.96 41.80 37.68
N ALA A 58 -20.68 40.80 38.18
CA ALA A 58 -20.13 39.80 39.09
C ALA A 58 -19.11 38.87 38.38
N ALA A 59 -19.41 38.41 37.16
CA ALA A 59 -18.50 37.60 36.35
C ALA A 59 -17.19 38.34 36.04
N ILE A 60 -17.29 39.58 35.56
CA ILE A 60 -16.11 40.42 35.21
C ILE A 60 -15.31 40.82 36.46
N SER A 61 -15.95 40.86 37.62
CA SER A 61 -15.26 41.13 38.90
C SER A 61 -14.48 39.91 39.42
N ASN A 62 -14.73 38.71 38.90
CA ASN A 62 -14.05 37.49 39.31
C ASN A 62 -12.65 37.42 38.65
N PRO A 63 -11.55 37.54 39.44
CA PRO A 63 -10.19 37.56 38.89
C PRO A 63 -9.76 36.22 38.27
N ASN A 64 -10.47 35.13 38.55
CA ASN A 64 -10.22 33.83 37.92
C ASN A 64 -10.82 33.74 36.52
N LEU A 65 -11.90 34.48 36.25
CA LEU A 65 -12.52 34.55 34.92
C LEU A 65 -11.91 35.69 34.09
N VAL A 66 -11.64 36.83 34.72
CA VAL A 66 -11.06 38.02 34.06
C VAL A 66 -9.82 38.48 34.82
N PRO A 67 -8.64 37.93 34.51
CA PRO A 67 -7.39 38.31 35.15
C PRO A 67 -6.95 39.73 34.71
N LEU A 68 -6.31 40.46 35.63
CA LEU A 68 -5.84 41.84 35.41
C LEU A 68 -4.41 41.87 34.89
N ASN A 69 -4.14 41.15 33.80
CA ASN A 69 -2.81 40.98 33.22
C ASN A 69 -2.80 41.22 31.70
N GLY A 70 -3.94 41.60 31.11
CA GLY A 70 -4.07 41.90 29.69
C GLY A 70 -4.32 40.69 28.82
N THR A 71 -4.59 39.51 29.41
CA THR A 71 -4.83 38.30 28.62
C THR A 71 -6.26 38.22 28.04
N ILE A 72 -7.19 39.05 28.54
CA ILE A 72 -8.59 39.07 28.09
C ILE A 72 -8.98 40.48 27.64
N ALA A 73 -9.65 40.57 26.48
CA ALA A 73 -10.44 41.73 26.08
C ALA A 73 -11.94 41.40 26.08
N LEU A 74 -12.75 42.36 26.52
CA LEU A 74 -14.19 42.22 26.62
C LEU A 74 -14.91 43.30 25.82
N GLY A 75 -15.96 42.91 25.11
CA GLY A 75 -16.91 43.79 24.43
C GLY A 75 -18.36 43.44 24.77
N LEU A 76 -19.29 44.35 24.48
CA LEU A 76 -20.72 44.11 24.68
C LEU A 76 -21.55 44.79 23.59
N VAL A 77 -22.39 44.00 22.93
CA VAL A 77 -23.41 44.44 21.97
C VAL A 77 -24.78 44.17 22.58
N GLN A 78 -25.60 45.21 22.71
CA GLN A 78 -27.00 45.08 23.10
C GLN A 78 -27.86 45.00 21.83
N PHE A 79 -28.86 44.12 21.82
CA PHE A 79 -29.83 44.01 20.71
C PHE A 79 -31.27 44.12 21.20
N GLY A 80 -32.15 44.60 20.34
CA GLY A 80 -33.57 44.77 20.66
C GLY A 80 -34.24 45.80 19.75
N ASN A 81 -35.57 45.70 19.59
CA ASN A 81 -36.37 46.64 18.79
C ASN A 81 -35.88 46.76 17.33
N GLY A 82 -35.41 45.64 16.75
CA GLY A 82 -34.89 45.57 15.39
C GLY A 82 -33.59 46.37 15.19
N SER A 83 -32.84 46.62 16.26
CA SER A 83 -31.59 47.38 16.25
C SER A 83 -30.52 46.68 17.09
N THR A 84 -29.26 46.97 16.79
CA THR A 84 -28.09 46.55 17.59
C THR A 84 -27.28 47.79 17.97
N THR A 85 -26.70 47.78 19.17
CA THR A 85 -25.88 48.88 19.70
C THR A 85 -24.63 48.30 20.36
N VAL A 86 -23.45 48.75 19.95
CA VAL A 86 -22.18 48.45 20.65
C VAL A 86 -22.14 49.32 21.90
N GLU A 87 -22.45 48.73 23.06
CA GLU A 87 -22.44 49.42 24.36
C GLU A 87 -21.00 49.53 24.90
N LEU A 88 -20.18 48.53 24.60
CA LEU A 88 -18.78 48.47 24.97
C LEU A 88 -17.96 47.93 23.78
N PRO A 89 -17.08 48.74 23.16
CA PRO A 89 -16.13 48.21 22.20
C PRO A 89 -15.11 47.31 22.91
N LEU A 90 -14.50 46.39 22.17
CA LEU A 90 -13.48 45.47 22.70
C LEU A 90 -12.41 46.23 23.49
N THR A 91 -12.31 45.93 24.79
CA THR A 91 -11.44 46.60 25.75
C THR A 91 -10.57 45.58 26.47
N THR A 92 -9.25 45.65 26.28
CA THR A 92 -8.27 44.82 27.00
C THR A 92 -8.25 45.14 28.49
N ILE A 93 -8.29 44.12 29.33
CA ILE A 93 -8.32 44.25 30.79
C ILE A 93 -6.92 43.97 31.35
N ALA A 94 -6.05 44.97 31.40
CA ALA A 94 -4.70 44.87 31.96
C ALA A 94 -4.60 45.37 33.41
N SER A 95 -5.63 46.04 33.91
CA SER A 95 -5.62 46.69 35.21
C SER A 95 -7.02 46.81 35.81
N ALA A 96 -7.06 47.02 37.13
CA ALA A 96 -8.32 47.28 37.84
C ALA A 96 -9.03 48.53 37.31
N THR A 97 -8.29 49.52 36.79
CA THR A 97 -8.88 50.75 36.23
C THR A 97 -9.70 50.46 34.98
N GLU A 98 -9.19 49.62 34.08
CA GLU A 98 -9.89 49.22 32.86
C GLU A 98 -11.12 48.37 33.20
N ARG A 99 -10.96 47.39 34.11
CA ARG A 99 -12.10 46.61 34.62
C ARG A 99 -13.19 47.51 35.21
N ASP A 100 -12.84 48.44 36.10
CA ASP A 100 -13.81 49.32 36.76
C ASP A 100 -14.50 50.26 35.75
N ALA A 101 -13.84 50.64 34.66
CA ALA A 101 -14.44 51.41 33.56
C ALA A 101 -15.47 50.57 32.78
N VAL A 102 -15.16 49.30 32.50
CA VAL A 102 -16.09 48.34 31.88
C VAL A 102 -17.31 48.11 32.76
N LEU A 103 -17.12 47.88 34.07
CA LEU A 103 -18.22 47.72 35.02
C LEU A 103 -19.13 48.96 35.07
N ALA A 104 -18.55 50.16 35.01
CA ALA A 104 -19.30 51.42 34.98
C ALA A 104 -20.10 51.59 33.67
N ALA A 105 -19.56 51.15 32.53
CA ALA A 105 -20.26 51.15 31.26
C ALA A 105 -21.48 50.21 31.32
N ILE A 106 -21.30 48.98 31.78
CA ILE A 106 -22.39 47.99 31.94
C ILE A 106 -23.49 48.54 32.85
N ALA A 107 -23.12 49.16 33.99
CA ALA A 107 -24.09 49.76 34.90
C ALA A 107 -24.95 50.86 34.24
N ALA A 108 -24.43 51.55 33.22
CA ALA A 108 -25.11 52.64 32.52
C ALA A 108 -26.02 52.20 31.37
N ILE A 109 -25.96 50.94 30.94
CA ILE A 109 -26.77 50.39 29.84
C ILE A 109 -28.27 50.53 30.14
N VAL A 110 -29.02 50.97 29.13
CA VAL A 110 -30.48 51.12 29.16
C VAL A 110 -31.12 50.15 28.17
N GLN A 111 -32.13 49.42 28.63
CA GLN A 111 -32.89 48.46 27.84
C GLN A 111 -33.57 49.11 26.62
N LEU A 112 -33.53 48.42 25.47
CA LEU A 112 -34.09 48.90 24.20
C LEU A 112 -35.60 48.65 24.06
N GLY A 113 -36.10 47.52 24.59
CA GLY A 113 -37.43 46.98 24.36
C GLY A 113 -37.60 46.36 22.97
N GLY A 114 -38.85 46.10 22.56
CA GLY A 114 -39.18 45.70 21.18
C GLY A 114 -38.92 44.23 20.84
N SER A 115 -38.56 43.96 19.58
CA SER A 115 -38.26 42.61 19.04
C SER A 115 -36.91 42.05 19.52
N THR A 116 -36.71 40.75 19.33
CA THR A 116 -35.55 39.94 19.74
C THR A 116 -34.79 39.50 18.48
N ASN A 117 -33.60 40.06 18.23
CA ASN A 117 -32.85 39.92 16.97
C ASN A 117 -31.36 39.55 17.15
N PRO A 118 -31.04 38.37 17.72
CA PRO A 118 -29.66 37.96 18.02
C PRO A 118 -28.77 37.75 16.78
N GLY A 119 -29.32 37.34 15.63
CA GLY A 119 -28.53 37.18 14.40
C GLY A 119 -27.92 38.51 13.91
N ASP A 120 -28.63 39.63 14.07
CA ASP A 120 -28.04 40.96 13.78
C ASP A 120 -26.94 41.29 14.79
N ALA A 121 -27.10 40.89 16.06
CA ALA A 121 -26.12 41.14 17.11
C ALA A 121 -24.81 40.39 16.83
N ILE A 122 -24.90 39.14 16.38
CA ILE A 122 -23.76 38.32 15.94
C ILE A 122 -23.03 39.02 14.78
N ASN A 123 -23.75 39.49 13.76
CA ASN A 123 -23.14 40.21 12.64
C ASN A 123 -22.44 41.51 13.07
N THR A 124 -23.02 42.25 14.03
CA THR A 124 -22.39 43.44 14.59
C THR A 124 -21.14 43.08 15.38
N ALA A 125 -21.18 42.05 16.22
CA ALA A 125 -20.02 41.61 17.00
C ALA A 125 -18.90 41.07 16.13
N ALA A 126 -19.24 40.33 15.06
CA ALA A 126 -18.31 39.92 14.01
C ALA A 126 -17.56 41.12 13.38
N ALA A 127 -18.25 42.24 13.16
CA ALA A 127 -17.62 43.46 12.66
C ALA A 127 -16.70 44.12 13.71
N GLU A 128 -17.02 44.01 15.00
CA GLU A 128 -16.16 44.54 16.07
C GLU A 128 -14.84 43.78 16.15
N PHE A 129 -14.84 42.44 16.04
CA PHE A 129 -13.61 41.65 15.95
C PHE A 129 -12.71 42.12 14.79
N ALA A 130 -13.29 42.42 13.62
CA ALA A 130 -12.55 42.94 12.46
C ALA A 130 -11.94 44.33 12.67
N THR A 131 -12.34 45.06 13.71
CA THR A 131 -11.76 46.36 14.09
C THR A 131 -10.77 46.28 15.25
N SER A 132 -10.51 45.08 15.78
CA SER A 132 -9.52 44.85 16.83
C SER A 132 -8.12 45.29 16.39
N VAL A 133 -7.28 45.66 17.36
CA VAL A 133 -5.85 46.00 17.14
C VAL A 133 -5.01 44.72 16.94
N CYS A 134 -5.60 43.55 17.19
CA CYS A 134 -5.02 42.24 16.95
C CYS A 134 -5.08 41.85 15.48
N ASP A 135 -4.04 41.16 15.00
CA ASP A 135 -4.12 40.41 13.74
C ASP A 135 -5.24 39.36 13.89
N PRO A 136 -6.11 39.12 12.88
CA PRO A 136 -7.07 38.01 12.88
C PRO A 136 -6.52 36.63 13.32
N ALA A 137 -5.20 36.42 13.31
CA ALA A 137 -4.55 35.18 13.77
C ALA A 137 -4.05 35.21 15.24
N GLY A 138 -4.22 36.31 15.98
CA GLY A 138 -3.47 36.61 17.22
C GLY A 138 -4.10 36.19 18.56
N GLY A 139 -5.37 35.79 18.60
CA GLY A 139 -6.07 35.35 19.83
C GLY A 139 -7.40 34.67 19.53
N SER A 140 -8.05 34.05 20.53
CA SER A 140 -9.32 33.34 20.37
C SER A 140 -10.54 34.27 20.44
N GLN A 141 -11.50 34.16 19.52
CA GLN A 141 -12.73 34.97 19.50
C GLN A 141 -13.95 34.21 20.03
N GLN A 142 -14.57 34.69 21.11
CA GLN A 142 -15.78 34.08 21.67
C GLN A 142 -16.96 35.04 21.71
N LEU A 143 -18.14 34.50 21.41
CA LEU A 143 -19.44 35.15 21.59
C LEU A 143 -20.20 34.49 22.75
N CYS A 144 -20.86 35.31 23.55
CA CYS A 144 -21.73 34.83 24.62
C CYS A 144 -23.09 35.53 24.52
N LEU A 145 -24.09 34.80 24.07
CA LEU A 145 -25.46 35.29 24.00
C LEU A 145 -26.12 35.25 25.37
N ILE A 146 -26.78 36.33 25.75
CA ILE A 146 -27.59 36.44 26.95
C ILE A 146 -28.99 36.80 26.48
N THR A 147 -29.99 35.95 26.73
CA THR A 147 -31.36 36.14 26.21
C THR A 147 -32.40 35.43 27.07
N ASP A 148 -33.66 35.84 26.99
CA ASP A 148 -34.81 35.17 27.60
C ASP A 148 -35.80 34.61 26.57
N GLY A 149 -35.40 34.49 25.30
CA GLY A 149 -36.36 34.15 24.27
C GLY A 149 -35.78 33.72 22.94
N LEU A 150 -36.70 33.29 22.07
CA LEU A 150 -36.41 32.92 20.69
C LEU A 150 -36.32 34.16 19.78
N PRO A 151 -35.49 34.12 18.73
CA PRO A 151 -35.45 35.18 17.73
C PRO A 151 -36.83 35.39 17.10
N ASN A 152 -37.23 36.65 16.93
CA ASN A 152 -38.50 37.02 16.29
C ASN A 152 -38.38 38.14 15.25
N ASP A 153 -37.16 38.62 15.00
CA ASP A 153 -36.81 39.65 14.03
C ASP A 153 -35.32 39.55 13.65
N GLY A 154 -34.88 40.26 12.61
CA GLY A 154 -33.47 40.32 12.19
C GLY A 154 -32.97 39.13 11.37
N ALA A 155 -31.65 39.04 11.20
CA ALA A 155 -30.98 37.94 10.51
C ALA A 155 -31.15 36.60 11.24
N ASP A 156 -31.08 35.51 10.46
CA ASP A 156 -31.07 34.16 11.00
C ASP A 156 -29.81 33.92 11.86
N THR A 157 -30.01 33.33 13.05
CA THR A 157 -28.94 33.20 14.06
C THR A 157 -27.88 32.19 13.62
N ALA A 158 -28.30 31.04 13.10
CA ALA A 158 -27.41 30.00 12.61
C ALA A 158 -26.56 30.50 11.43
N THR A 159 -27.20 31.16 10.47
CA THR A 159 -26.52 31.75 9.30
C THR A 159 -25.50 32.83 9.71
N ALA A 160 -25.83 33.67 10.71
CA ALA A 160 -24.93 34.69 11.21
C ALA A 160 -23.70 34.07 11.91
N LEU A 161 -23.87 33.03 12.72
CA LEU A 161 -22.77 32.29 13.36
C LEU A 161 -21.87 31.62 12.32
N ALA A 162 -22.46 30.92 11.35
CA ALA A 162 -21.74 30.32 10.23
C ALA A 162 -20.89 31.35 9.46
N THR A 163 -21.47 32.52 9.17
CA THR A 163 -20.77 33.62 8.50
C THR A 163 -19.63 34.17 9.35
N ALA A 164 -19.82 34.25 10.67
CA ALA A 164 -18.81 34.69 11.62
C ALA A 164 -17.65 33.68 11.74
N GLN A 165 -17.94 32.38 11.79
CA GLN A 165 -16.94 31.30 11.80
C GLN A 165 -16.13 31.26 10.50
N ALA A 166 -16.76 31.42 9.34
CA ALA A 166 -16.09 31.39 8.04
C ALA A 166 -15.29 32.67 7.69
N SER A 167 -15.31 33.67 8.58
CA SER A 167 -14.61 34.93 8.36
C SER A 167 -13.09 34.79 8.53
N SER A 168 -12.33 35.78 8.06
CA SER A 168 -10.86 35.74 8.16
C SER A 168 -10.31 35.82 9.59
N TRP A 169 -11.14 36.16 10.58
CA TRP A 169 -10.76 36.17 12.00
C TRP A 169 -11.21 34.88 12.70
N GLY A 170 -12.24 34.19 12.21
CA GLY A 170 -12.65 32.87 12.67
C GLY A 170 -13.25 32.87 14.08
N LEU A 171 -14.57 32.83 14.20
CA LEU A 171 -15.24 32.69 15.50
C LEU A 171 -14.93 31.34 16.14
N ASP A 172 -14.36 31.35 17.36
CA ASP A 172 -13.88 30.16 18.06
C ASP A 172 -14.87 29.55 19.04
N GLY A 173 -15.77 30.34 19.60
CA GLY A 173 -16.78 29.82 20.51
C GLY A 173 -18.05 30.64 20.56
N PHE A 174 -19.15 29.94 20.84
CA PHE A 174 -20.46 30.52 21.09
C PHE A 174 -21.12 29.80 22.25
N GLY A 175 -21.48 30.56 23.29
CA GLY A 175 -22.24 30.08 24.45
C GLY A 175 -23.51 30.89 24.67
N VAL A 176 -24.49 30.31 25.37
CA VAL A 176 -25.77 30.96 25.67
C VAL A 176 -26.10 30.89 27.15
N LEU A 177 -26.21 32.06 27.79
CA LEU A 177 -26.79 32.23 29.11
C LEU A 177 -28.25 32.64 28.98
N ALA A 178 -29.16 31.69 29.11
CA ALA A 178 -30.58 31.95 29.07
C ALA A 178 -31.07 32.44 30.44
N ILE A 179 -31.85 33.53 30.47
CA ILE A 179 -32.54 33.96 31.69
C ILE A 179 -33.86 33.18 31.80
N GLU A 180 -34.10 32.55 32.95
CA GLU A 180 -35.35 31.82 33.18
C GLU A 180 -36.55 32.80 33.20
N ASP A 181 -37.49 32.64 32.26
CA ASP A 181 -38.80 33.32 32.30
C ASP A 181 -39.94 32.28 32.46
N PRO A 182 -40.39 32.02 33.70
CA PRO A 182 -41.37 30.99 34.01
C PRO A 182 -42.68 31.11 33.20
N GLY A 183 -42.82 30.25 32.19
CA GLY A 183 -44.01 30.12 31.35
C GLY A 183 -43.94 30.82 30.00
N ALA A 184 -42.83 31.50 29.67
CA ALA A 184 -42.58 32.10 28.36
C ALA A 184 -41.33 31.51 27.67
N PHE A 185 -40.29 31.17 28.44
CA PHE A 185 -39.07 30.55 27.93
C PHE A 185 -38.43 29.64 28.99
N SER A 186 -38.44 28.34 28.74
CA SER A 186 -37.92 27.33 29.67
C SER A 186 -36.52 26.85 29.28
N ALA A 187 -35.87 26.13 30.18
CA ALA A 187 -34.60 25.47 29.88
C ALA A 187 -34.68 24.53 28.67
N ALA A 188 -35.80 23.83 28.49
CA ALA A 188 -36.01 22.98 27.32
C ALA A 188 -36.15 23.79 26.03
N ASP A 189 -36.77 24.98 26.07
CA ASP A 189 -36.90 25.85 24.89
C ASP A 189 -35.53 26.44 24.50
N ALA A 190 -34.72 26.81 25.49
CA ALA A 190 -33.36 27.31 25.27
C ALA A 190 -32.47 26.23 24.67
N GLU A 191 -32.47 25.02 25.25
CA GLU A 191 -31.69 23.89 24.75
C GLU A 191 -32.12 23.49 23.33
N ALA A 192 -33.44 23.37 23.09
CA ALA A 192 -33.96 22.92 21.80
C ALA A 192 -33.63 23.87 20.63
N PHE A 193 -33.48 25.17 20.89
CA PHE A 193 -33.17 26.15 19.84
C PHE A 193 -31.68 26.51 19.78
N TYR A 194 -31.07 26.83 20.93
CA TYR A 194 -29.70 27.30 20.98
C TYR A 194 -28.68 26.18 21.18
N GLY A 195 -29.09 25.02 21.71
CA GLY A 195 -28.22 23.85 21.90
C GLY A 195 -27.49 23.48 20.61
N PRO A 196 -28.17 23.37 19.45
CA PRO A 196 -27.52 23.12 18.16
C PRO A 196 -26.58 24.22 17.65
N LEU A 197 -26.55 25.39 18.30
CA LEU A 197 -25.80 26.56 17.83
C LEU A 197 -24.51 26.81 18.64
N VAL A 198 -24.35 26.20 19.83
CA VAL A 198 -23.18 26.41 20.70
C VAL A 198 -21.97 25.57 20.28
N PHE A 199 -20.77 26.13 20.43
CA PHE A 199 -19.49 25.47 20.10
C PHE A 199 -18.33 26.15 20.84
N GLY A 200 -17.11 25.62 20.72
CA GLY A 200 -15.92 26.27 21.30
C GLY A 200 -15.81 26.17 22.82
N GLY A 201 -16.38 25.10 23.40
CA GLY A 201 -16.57 24.95 24.85
C GLY A 201 -17.75 25.77 25.41
N GLY A 202 -18.56 26.38 24.54
CA GLY A 202 -19.82 27.01 24.95
C GLY A 202 -20.93 25.99 25.20
N GLY A 203 -21.85 26.34 26.10
CA GLY A 203 -23.04 25.54 26.40
C GLY A 203 -24.29 26.42 26.41
N VAL A 204 -25.46 25.81 26.55
CA VAL A 204 -26.67 26.53 26.95
C VAL A 204 -26.84 26.36 28.45
N THR A 205 -26.99 27.46 29.17
CA THR A 205 -27.19 27.40 30.62
C THR A 205 -28.26 28.39 31.04
N VAL A 206 -29.25 27.88 31.76
CA VAL A 206 -30.37 28.68 32.25
C VAL A 206 -30.09 29.14 33.66
N VAL A 207 -30.27 30.43 33.91
CA VAL A 207 -29.96 31.07 35.20
C VAL A 207 -31.16 31.86 35.70
N ALA A 208 -31.45 31.73 37.00
CA ALA A 208 -32.61 32.37 37.63
C ALA A 208 -32.24 33.64 38.44
N ASN A 209 -30.95 33.89 38.63
CA ASN A 209 -30.47 35.04 39.40
C ASN A 209 -29.01 35.39 39.06
N ALA A 210 -28.58 36.58 39.50
CA ALA A 210 -27.24 37.11 39.18
C ALA A 210 -26.08 36.27 39.76
N VAL A 211 -26.31 35.51 40.83
CA VAL A 211 -25.27 34.63 41.42
C VAL A 211 -25.08 33.40 40.55
N GLU A 212 -26.18 32.76 40.12
CA GLU A 212 -26.14 31.67 39.15
C GLU A 212 -25.53 32.14 37.82
N PHE A 213 -25.97 33.29 37.31
CA PHE A 213 -25.37 33.92 36.13
C PHE A 213 -23.85 34.00 36.25
N ALA A 214 -23.33 34.58 37.34
CA ALA A 214 -21.89 34.75 37.51
C ALA A 214 -21.13 33.43 37.67
N ASN A 215 -21.74 32.42 38.29
CA ASN A 215 -21.13 31.10 38.47
C ASN A 215 -21.07 30.32 37.15
N PHE A 216 -22.12 30.41 36.33
CA PHE A 216 -22.20 29.70 35.06
C PHE A 216 -21.56 30.46 33.91
N ALA A 217 -21.40 31.78 34.00
CA ALA A 217 -20.74 32.56 32.96
C ALA A 217 -19.37 32.00 32.59
N GLY A 218 -18.58 31.54 33.58
CA GLY A 218 -17.31 30.85 33.37
C GLY A 218 -17.40 29.68 32.39
N PRO A 219 -17.99 28.53 32.80
CA PRO A 219 -18.12 27.35 31.93
C PRO A 219 -18.86 27.66 30.62
N THR A 220 -19.94 28.44 30.67
CA THR A 220 -20.82 28.66 29.50
C THR A 220 -20.22 29.62 28.46
N CYS A 221 -19.49 30.65 28.90
CA CYS A 221 -19.05 31.76 28.03
C CYS A 221 -17.55 32.02 28.01
N PHE A 222 -16.80 31.47 28.97
CA PHE A 222 -15.34 31.45 28.94
C PHE A 222 -14.79 30.04 28.67
N GLY A 223 -15.60 28.99 28.81
CA GLY A 223 -15.17 27.59 28.83
C GLY A 223 -14.63 27.16 30.22
N ASP A 224 -14.55 25.86 30.47
CA ASP A 224 -13.88 25.36 31.68
C ASP A 224 -12.35 25.53 31.57
N ALA A 225 -11.69 25.77 32.71
CA ALA A 225 -10.25 25.75 32.77
C ALA A 225 -9.75 24.31 32.59
N LEU A 226 -8.79 24.12 31.69
CA LEU A 226 -8.21 22.81 31.40
C LEU A 226 -6.83 22.72 32.05
N ARG A 227 -6.44 21.53 32.50
CA ARG A 227 -5.06 21.21 32.87
C ARG A 227 -4.45 20.35 31.78
N LEU A 228 -3.26 20.74 31.31
CA LEU A 228 -2.43 19.90 30.45
C LEU A 228 -1.64 18.91 31.31
N VAL A 229 -1.82 17.63 31.01
CA VAL A 229 -1.19 16.52 31.73
C VAL A 229 0.02 15.98 30.98
N GLY A 230 -0.04 15.95 29.65
CA GLY A 230 1.07 15.50 28.82
C GLY A 230 1.02 16.10 27.42
N PHE A 231 2.19 16.45 26.89
CA PHE A 231 2.39 17.00 25.54
C PHE A 231 3.37 16.08 24.80
N GLU A 232 2.83 15.11 24.06
CA GLU A 232 3.59 14.03 23.44
C GLU A 232 3.76 14.27 21.93
N VAL A 233 4.99 14.23 21.43
CA VAL A 233 5.35 14.40 20.01
C VAL A 233 5.97 13.10 19.50
N ASN A 234 5.16 12.31 18.80
CA ASN A 234 5.46 10.90 18.53
C ASN A 234 5.56 10.61 17.02
N GLN A 235 6.57 9.82 16.63
CA GLN A 235 6.77 9.31 15.28
C GLN A 235 6.75 7.77 15.18
N ALA A 236 6.90 7.08 16.31
CA ALA A 236 6.91 5.62 16.44
C ALA A 236 6.76 5.23 17.93
N ILE A 237 7.57 5.84 18.79
CA ILE A 237 7.53 5.73 20.26
C ILE A 237 7.89 7.07 20.89
N GLN A 238 7.35 7.37 22.08
CA GLN A 238 7.69 8.58 22.82
C GLN A 238 7.34 8.50 24.33
N ASP A 239 8.06 9.28 25.14
CA ASP A 239 7.74 9.60 26.54
C ASP A 239 7.18 11.04 26.66
N TRP A 240 6.66 11.45 27.83
CA TRP A 240 6.11 12.80 27.96
C TRP A 240 7.14 13.92 27.92
N ASN A 241 8.41 13.62 28.20
CA ASN A 241 9.53 14.54 28.07
C ASN A 241 10.08 14.68 26.64
N ASN A 242 9.50 13.96 25.69
CA ASN A 242 9.90 13.95 24.28
C ASN A 242 11.38 13.58 24.09
N THR A 243 11.91 12.64 24.88
CA THR A 243 13.36 12.31 24.86
C THR A 243 13.77 11.40 23.71
N VAL A 244 12.83 10.69 23.07
CA VAL A 244 13.12 9.89 21.87
C VAL A 244 13.40 10.83 20.70
N GLN A 245 14.55 10.64 20.06
CA GLN A 245 15.03 11.48 18.96
C GLN A 245 14.05 11.45 17.78
N LEU A 246 13.54 12.63 17.39
CA LEU A 246 12.71 12.79 16.20
C LEU A 246 13.57 12.80 14.93
N ILE A 247 13.02 12.23 13.85
CA ILE A 247 13.66 12.08 12.54
C ILE A 247 13.09 13.10 11.55
N ASP A 248 13.98 13.78 10.84
CA ASP A 248 13.67 14.79 9.84
C ASP A 248 12.79 14.22 8.71
N GLY A 249 11.69 14.91 8.42
CA GLY A 249 10.73 14.55 7.38
C GLY A 249 9.93 13.28 7.65
N LYS A 250 10.02 12.70 8.85
CA LYS A 250 9.20 11.56 9.27
C LYS A 250 7.84 12.05 9.79
N ARG A 251 6.78 11.31 9.50
CA ARG A 251 5.42 11.64 9.93
C ARG A 251 5.38 11.80 11.45
N THR A 252 4.91 12.96 11.91
CA THR A 252 4.95 13.34 13.32
C THR A 252 3.55 13.69 13.81
N TRP A 253 3.13 13.03 14.88
CA TRP A 253 1.88 13.29 15.56
C TRP A 253 2.16 14.04 16.86
N VAL A 254 1.24 14.93 17.23
CA VAL A 254 1.24 15.59 18.53
C VAL A 254 -0.03 15.21 19.25
N ARG A 255 0.10 14.75 20.50
CA ARG A 255 -1.02 14.38 21.37
C ARG A 255 -0.96 15.21 22.62
N CYS A 256 -2.01 15.97 22.88
CA CYS A 256 -2.17 16.79 24.06
C CYS A 256 -3.23 16.17 24.97
N HIS A 257 -2.80 15.71 26.15
CA HIS A 257 -3.64 15.07 27.14
C HIS A 257 -4.18 16.11 28.12
N LEU A 258 -5.49 16.31 28.11
CA LEU A 258 -6.16 17.36 28.87
C LEU A 258 -7.16 16.77 29.86
N GLU A 259 -7.31 17.45 31.00
CA GLU A 259 -8.35 17.16 31.99
C GLU A 259 -8.95 18.45 32.57
N PRO A 260 -10.13 18.41 33.20
CA PRO A 260 -10.65 19.59 33.89
C PRO A 260 -9.72 20.03 35.03
N ALA A 261 -9.37 21.32 35.09
CA ALA A 261 -8.49 21.84 36.15
C ALA A 261 -9.16 21.83 37.53
N ASP A 262 -10.50 21.96 37.60
CA ASP A 262 -11.25 21.78 38.84
C ASP A 262 -11.51 20.28 39.09
N PRO A 263 -10.96 19.68 40.17
CA PRO A 263 -11.16 18.27 40.50
C PRO A 263 -12.63 17.89 40.80
N MET A 264 -13.52 18.87 41.00
CA MET A 264 -14.96 18.62 41.15
C MET A 264 -15.68 18.46 39.79
N VAL A 265 -15.07 18.92 38.70
CA VAL A 265 -15.58 18.72 37.34
C VAL A 265 -15.08 17.36 36.85
N THR A 266 -15.99 16.44 36.59
CA THR A 266 -15.64 15.06 36.16
C THR A 266 -15.29 14.98 34.69
N GLN A 267 -15.89 15.84 33.86
CA GLN A 267 -15.62 15.94 32.43
C GLN A 267 -15.97 17.34 31.90
N THR A 268 -15.30 17.76 30.83
CA THR A 268 -15.60 18.98 30.06
C THR A 268 -15.21 18.80 28.60
N VAL A 269 -15.79 19.60 27.70
CA VAL A 269 -15.29 19.75 26.34
C VAL A 269 -13.95 20.49 26.37
N ALA A 270 -12.95 19.93 25.70
CA ALA A 270 -11.62 20.50 25.56
C ALA A 270 -11.30 20.80 24.11
N GLN A 271 -10.78 22.00 23.88
CA GLN A 271 -10.34 22.50 22.58
C GLN A 271 -9.08 23.33 22.71
N ALA A 272 -8.16 23.14 21.77
CA ALA A 272 -6.91 23.88 21.70
C ALA A 272 -6.39 23.95 20.26
N ARG A 273 -5.50 24.91 20.02
CA ARG A 273 -4.78 25.15 18.78
C ARG A 273 -3.29 24.89 19.01
N LEU A 274 -2.60 24.41 17.98
CA LEU A 274 -1.16 24.14 18.04
C LEU A 274 -0.39 25.15 17.19
N ARG A 275 0.47 25.94 17.80
CA ARG A 275 1.32 26.91 17.12
C ARG A 275 2.73 26.37 16.93
N GLY A 276 3.36 26.75 15.83
CA GLY A 276 4.73 26.34 15.49
C GLY A 276 5.61 27.55 15.23
N TYR A 277 6.78 27.56 15.85
CA TYR A 277 7.76 28.64 15.71
C TYR A 277 9.14 28.09 15.32
N ARG A 278 9.83 28.82 14.44
CA ARG A 278 11.24 28.59 14.12
C ARG A 278 12.00 29.90 14.25
N ASP A 279 13.08 29.90 15.04
CA ASP A 279 13.85 31.11 15.37
C ASP A 279 12.99 32.27 15.94
N GLY A 280 11.89 31.94 16.63
CA GLY A 280 10.93 32.90 17.17
C GLY A 280 9.97 33.51 16.15
N VAL A 281 9.94 33.00 14.91
CA VAL A 281 8.99 33.38 13.86
C VAL A 281 7.96 32.27 13.69
N GLU A 282 6.68 32.64 13.73
CA GLU A 282 5.57 31.70 13.53
C GLU A 282 5.57 31.13 12.11
N LEU A 283 5.33 29.83 12.00
CA LEU A 283 5.38 29.09 10.74
C LEU A 283 4.08 29.26 9.94
N PRO A 284 4.13 29.19 8.59
CA PRO A 284 2.92 29.10 7.78
C PRO A 284 2.03 27.92 8.22
N LEU A 285 0.71 28.10 8.10
CA LEU A 285 -0.33 27.18 8.58
C LEU A 285 -0.55 27.16 10.11
N SER A 286 0.26 27.90 10.88
CA SER A 286 0.00 28.13 12.31
C SER A 286 -1.11 29.18 12.48
N PRO A 287 -2.03 29.01 13.46
CA PRO A 287 -2.20 27.83 14.31
C PRO A 287 -2.87 26.64 13.59
N LEU A 288 -2.47 25.41 13.93
CA LEU A 288 -3.13 24.17 13.52
C LEU A 288 -4.32 23.86 14.45
N THR A 289 -5.41 23.35 13.88
CA THR A 289 -6.54 22.80 14.64
C THR A 289 -6.37 21.29 14.83
N ALA A 290 -6.94 20.75 15.90
CA ALA A 290 -6.87 19.32 16.18
C ALA A 290 -7.64 18.53 15.11
N ILE A 291 -7.12 17.36 14.74
CA ILE A 291 -7.75 16.47 13.75
C ILE A 291 -8.93 15.69 14.34
N ASN A 292 -9.17 15.78 15.65
CA ASN A 292 -10.39 15.28 16.26
C ASN A 292 -11.61 15.97 15.62
N PRO A 293 -12.77 15.29 15.50
CA PRO A 293 -13.99 15.88 14.96
C PRO A 293 -14.35 17.18 15.66
N GLY A 294 -14.66 18.22 14.88
CA GLY A 294 -14.93 19.56 15.41
C GLY A 294 -13.74 20.22 16.13
N GLY A 295 -12.53 19.64 16.07
CA GLY A 295 -11.34 20.13 16.76
C GLY A 295 -11.39 19.96 18.29
N GLN A 296 -12.19 19.01 18.80
CA GLN A 296 -12.49 18.89 20.22
C GLN A 296 -12.48 17.45 20.76
N VAL A 297 -12.33 17.31 22.07
CA VAL A 297 -12.48 16.03 22.81
C VAL A 297 -13.21 16.23 24.14
N ILE A 298 -13.74 15.15 24.72
CA ILE A 298 -14.22 15.16 26.10
C ILE A 298 -13.04 14.88 27.04
N ALA A 299 -12.52 15.94 27.66
CA ALA A 299 -11.51 15.84 28.69
C ALA A 299 -12.13 15.37 30.01
N ARG A 300 -11.53 14.37 30.65
CA ARG A 300 -11.98 13.77 31.91
C ARG A 300 -10.87 13.82 32.95
N GLN A 301 -11.19 13.70 34.23
CA GLN A 301 -10.17 13.58 35.30
C GLN A 301 -9.29 12.34 35.11
N ASN A 302 -8.02 12.41 35.55
CA ASN A 302 -6.98 11.38 35.41
C ASN A 302 -6.66 11.08 33.93
N ALA A 303 -6.26 12.09 33.15
CA ALA A 303 -5.90 11.86 31.75
C ALA A 303 -4.76 10.84 31.54
N VAL A 304 -3.89 10.67 32.55
CA VAL A 304 -2.82 9.66 32.58
C VAL A 304 -3.34 8.25 32.33
N ASP A 305 -4.44 7.87 32.99
CA ASP A 305 -5.02 6.52 32.95
C ASP A 305 -5.66 6.18 31.60
N ARG A 306 -5.69 7.13 30.65
CA ARG A 306 -6.31 7.00 29.33
C ARG A 306 -5.35 7.34 28.19
N ARG A 307 -4.04 7.27 28.44
CA ARG A 307 -3.02 7.56 27.42
C ARG A 307 -3.07 6.59 26.22
N ASP A 308 -3.56 5.38 26.45
CA ASP A 308 -3.82 4.32 25.47
C ASP A 308 -5.00 4.63 24.53
N ILE A 309 -5.93 5.49 24.93
CA ILE A 309 -7.14 5.83 24.16
C ILE A 309 -6.85 7.03 23.26
N LEU A 310 -6.85 6.82 21.93
CA LEU A 310 -6.57 7.90 20.97
C LEU A 310 -7.58 9.05 21.05
N THR A 311 -8.86 8.73 21.26
CA THR A 311 -9.97 9.70 21.31
C THR A 311 -9.99 10.53 22.59
N ALA A 312 -9.17 10.18 23.60
CA ALA A 312 -9.05 10.89 24.87
C ALA A 312 -8.01 12.03 24.86
N SER A 313 -7.30 12.25 23.74
CA SER A 313 -6.33 13.33 23.55
C SER A 313 -6.68 14.22 22.37
N LEU A 314 -6.34 15.51 22.45
CA LEU A 314 -6.31 16.37 21.25
C LEU A 314 -5.13 15.93 20.40
N ASN A 315 -5.40 15.54 19.16
CA ASN A 315 -4.43 14.99 18.23
C ASN A 315 -4.19 15.99 17.11
N PHE A 316 -2.94 16.19 16.74
CA PHE A 316 -2.52 17.02 15.61
C PHE A 316 -1.53 16.22 14.76
N ILE A 317 -1.52 16.47 13.45
CA ILE A 317 -0.48 16.00 12.54
C ILE A 317 0.38 17.21 12.21
N LEU A 318 1.69 17.11 12.40
CA LEU A 318 2.58 18.19 12.00
C LEU A 318 2.74 18.19 10.47
N PRO A 319 2.67 19.37 9.84
CA PRO A 319 3.01 19.51 8.43
C PRO A 319 4.42 19.00 8.18
N THR A 320 4.65 18.33 7.05
CA THR A 320 5.98 17.85 6.66
C THR A 320 7.02 18.98 6.61
N SER A 321 6.58 20.21 6.29
CA SER A 321 7.42 21.43 6.32
C SER A 321 7.84 21.87 7.74
N TRP A 322 7.12 21.44 8.78
CA TRP A 322 7.45 21.71 10.19
C TRP A 322 8.39 20.65 10.76
N ALA A 323 8.31 19.41 10.28
CA ALA A 323 9.05 18.24 10.77
C ALA A 323 10.55 18.22 10.40
N SER A 324 11.23 19.37 10.50
CA SER A 324 12.64 19.55 10.16
C SER A 324 13.31 20.63 11.02
N GLY A 325 14.61 20.46 11.28
CA GLY A 325 15.43 21.39 12.05
C GLY A 325 14.99 21.57 13.50
N ASP A 326 15.29 22.73 14.08
CA ASP A 326 14.78 23.12 15.40
C ASP A 326 13.38 23.72 15.26
N LEU A 327 12.46 23.30 16.13
CA LEU A 327 11.06 23.70 16.16
C LEU A 327 10.63 23.96 17.60
N VAL A 328 9.80 24.97 17.81
CA VAL A 328 9.10 25.16 19.09
C VAL A 328 7.61 25.04 18.82
N LEU A 329 6.96 24.09 19.50
CA LEU A 329 5.50 23.98 19.50
C LEU A 329 4.93 24.69 20.72
N GLU A 330 3.76 25.30 20.58
CA GLU A 330 3.01 25.92 21.68
C GLU A 330 1.53 25.54 21.61
N LEU A 331 0.95 25.09 22.72
CA LEU A 331 -0.47 24.76 22.82
C LEU A 331 -1.25 25.99 23.32
N GLU A 332 -2.16 26.49 22.49
CA GLU A 332 -3.02 27.63 22.77
C GLU A 332 -4.44 27.16 23.11
N ALA A 333 -4.97 27.59 24.25
CA ALA A 333 -6.34 27.29 24.65
C ALA A 333 -7.36 28.08 23.83
N VAL A 334 -8.47 27.43 23.44
CA VAL A 334 -9.65 28.15 22.89
C VAL A 334 -10.57 28.65 24.03
N GLY A 335 -10.59 27.93 25.17
CA GLY A 335 -11.43 28.18 26.36
C GLY A 335 -10.78 29.05 27.45
N ALA A 336 -11.03 28.77 28.74
CA ALA A 336 -10.62 29.63 29.88
C ALA A 336 -9.11 29.56 30.24
N GLY A 337 -8.27 29.20 29.26
CA GLY A 337 -6.84 28.96 29.43
C GLY A 337 -6.52 27.49 29.74
N ILE A 338 -5.27 27.12 29.47
CA ILE A 338 -4.69 25.84 29.87
C ILE A 338 -3.78 26.13 31.06
N ASP A 339 -4.17 25.61 32.22
CA ASP A 339 -3.31 25.57 33.39
C ASP A 339 -2.24 24.51 33.21
N CYS A 340 -1.03 24.92 33.58
CA CYS A 340 0.17 24.12 33.55
C CYS A 340 0.77 24.25 34.95
N SER A 341 0.04 23.70 35.92
CA SER A 341 0.40 23.72 37.34
C SER A 341 0.27 22.31 37.92
N PRO A 342 1.13 21.94 38.88
CA PRO A 342 1.29 20.54 39.28
C PRO A 342 0.02 20.00 39.93
N ALA A 343 -0.44 18.84 39.45
CA ALA A 343 -1.35 18.00 40.23
C ALA A 343 -0.64 17.56 41.53
N ALA A 344 -1.35 17.55 42.66
CA ALA A 344 -0.75 17.11 43.91
C ALA A 344 -0.46 15.60 43.86
N ALA A 345 0.82 15.24 43.67
CA ALA A 345 1.47 13.92 43.83
C ALA A 345 2.19 13.31 42.59
N MET A 346 2.45 14.07 41.51
CA MET A 346 3.29 13.64 40.38
C MET A 346 4.40 14.68 40.09
N ASP A 347 5.54 14.25 39.55
CA ASP A 347 6.57 15.16 39.00
C ASP A 347 5.99 15.82 37.71
N ASP A 348 6.34 17.08 37.47
CA ASP A 348 5.54 18.04 36.68
C ASP A 348 6.21 18.38 35.34
N ASP A 349 5.91 17.60 34.31
CA ASP A 349 6.40 17.74 32.93
C ASP A 349 5.51 18.62 32.05
N CYS A 350 4.49 19.27 32.62
CA CYS A 350 3.64 20.16 31.85
C CYS A 350 4.46 21.36 31.33
N THR A 351 4.60 21.43 30.00
CA THR A 351 5.05 22.64 29.31
C THR A 351 4.05 22.99 28.21
N THR A 352 3.49 24.20 28.25
CA THR A 352 2.67 24.70 27.15
C THR A 352 3.48 24.96 25.89
N SER A 353 4.82 24.94 25.98
CA SER A 353 5.74 25.06 24.85
C SER A 353 6.85 24.01 24.91
N VAL A 354 7.01 23.24 23.83
CA VAL A 354 7.98 22.15 23.71
C VAL A 354 9.01 22.49 22.63
N PRO A 355 10.31 22.66 22.99
CA PRO A 355 11.37 22.73 22.00
C PRO A 355 11.71 21.33 21.49
N LEU A 356 11.84 21.20 20.17
CA LEU A 356 12.11 19.95 19.46
C LEU A 356 13.28 20.14 18.51
N THR A 357 14.03 19.06 18.29
CA THR A 357 15.08 19.00 17.27
C THR A 357 14.89 17.73 16.45
N PHE A 358 14.73 17.89 15.14
CA PHE A 358 14.69 16.78 14.18
C PHE A 358 16.10 16.46 13.70
N ALA A 359 16.50 15.20 13.81
CA ALA A 359 17.78 14.71 13.33
C ALA A 359 17.63 14.04 11.95
N PRO A 360 18.61 14.18 11.06
CA PRO A 360 18.64 13.38 9.84
C PRO A 360 18.82 11.88 10.19
N SER A 361 18.25 11.03 9.34
CA SER A 361 18.56 9.61 9.27
C SER A 361 18.83 9.26 7.83
N ASP A 362 19.84 8.42 7.61
CA ASP A 362 20.01 7.79 6.30
C ASP A 362 18.86 6.81 6.02
N ARG A 363 18.79 6.34 4.77
CA ARG A 363 17.72 5.46 4.29
C ARG A 363 18.33 4.09 3.99
N PRO A 364 17.95 3.02 4.69
CA PRO A 364 18.32 1.67 4.27
C PRO A 364 17.59 1.40 2.96
N GLU A 365 18.29 1.01 1.90
CA GLU A 365 17.62 0.64 0.65
C GLU A 365 17.04 -0.77 0.78
N ILE A 366 15.73 -0.95 0.55
CA ILE A 366 15.06 -2.24 0.67
C ILE A 366 14.38 -2.59 -0.65
N ARG A 367 14.76 -3.73 -1.21
CA ARG A 367 14.06 -4.35 -2.32
C ARG A 367 12.97 -5.28 -1.78
N TRP A 368 11.73 -4.91 -2.03
CA TRP A 368 10.54 -5.65 -1.62
C TRP A 368 10.18 -6.67 -2.70
N VAL A 369 10.59 -7.92 -2.50
CA VAL A 369 10.40 -8.98 -3.50
C VAL A 369 9.08 -9.69 -3.21
N ARG A 370 8.08 -9.55 -4.07
CA ARG A 370 6.82 -10.29 -3.99
C ARG A 370 7.07 -11.71 -4.47
N VAL A 371 6.90 -12.68 -3.57
CA VAL A 371 7.24 -14.07 -3.84
C VAL A 371 5.98 -14.81 -4.23
N SER A 372 5.93 -15.23 -5.49
CA SER A 372 4.92 -16.17 -5.99
C SER A 372 5.33 -17.58 -5.60
N TRP A 373 4.43 -18.34 -4.97
CA TRP A 373 4.67 -19.75 -4.64
C TRP A 373 3.43 -20.57 -4.96
N THR A 374 3.65 -21.83 -5.31
CA THR A 374 2.59 -22.76 -5.72
C THR A 374 2.57 -23.92 -4.74
N ASP A 375 1.40 -24.26 -4.21
CA ASP A 375 1.23 -25.43 -3.31
C ASP A 375 1.22 -26.76 -4.10
N LEU A 376 1.17 -27.90 -3.40
CA LEU A 376 1.08 -29.22 -4.03
C LEU A 376 -0.26 -29.45 -4.76
N ALA A 377 -1.28 -28.62 -4.53
CA ALA A 377 -2.54 -28.64 -5.27
C ALA A 377 -2.46 -27.88 -6.60
N GLY A 378 -1.41 -27.09 -6.84
CA GLY A 378 -1.20 -26.30 -8.04
C GLY A 378 -1.70 -24.84 -7.93
N CYS A 379 -2.16 -24.43 -6.75
CA CYS A 379 -2.67 -23.08 -6.50
C CYS A 379 -1.50 -22.11 -6.28
N THR A 380 -1.47 -21.01 -7.03
CA THR A 380 -0.36 -20.04 -6.98
C THR A 380 -0.76 -18.79 -6.21
N PHE A 381 -0.01 -18.49 -5.16
CA PHE A 381 -0.23 -17.32 -4.30
C PHE A 381 0.82 -16.26 -4.61
N THR A 382 0.38 -15.05 -4.95
CA THR A 382 1.27 -13.90 -5.23
C THR A 382 0.80 -12.67 -4.47
N PRO A 383 1.68 -11.99 -3.70
CA PRO A 383 1.30 -10.74 -3.07
C PRO A 383 0.89 -9.66 -4.08
N THR A 384 -0.15 -8.89 -3.75
CA THR A 384 -0.57 -7.76 -4.57
C THR A 384 0.35 -6.56 -4.37
N VAL A 385 0.25 -5.58 -5.28
CA VAL A 385 0.96 -4.30 -5.13
C VAL A 385 0.51 -3.60 -3.85
N LEU A 386 -0.80 -3.56 -3.56
CA LEU A 386 -1.36 -2.94 -2.35
C LEU A 386 -0.88 -3.61 -1.05
N GLN A 387 -0.76 -4.93 -1.02
CA GLN A 387 -0.19 -5.64 0.13
C GLN A 387 1.27 -5.24 0.38
N SER A 388 2.06 -5.15 -0.69
CA SER A 388 3.44 -4.68 -0.57
C SER A 388 3.52 -3.23 -0.04
N TRP A 389 2.54 -2.39 -0.36
CA TRP A 389 2.44 -1.01 0.12
C TRP A 389 2.14 -0.93 1.61
N GLU A 390 1.18 -1.71 2.09
CA GLU A 390 0.84 -1.74 3.50
C GLU A 390 2.03 -2.19 4.33
N LEU A 391 2.80 -3.18 3.86
CA LEU A 391 4.04 -3.60 4.51
C LEU A 391 5.08 -2.46 4.61
N ARG A 392 5.20 -1.63 3.56
CA ARG A 392 6.05 -0.42 3.56
C ARG A 392 5.56 0.63 4.56
N ASN A 393 4.25 0.85 4.69
CA ASN A 393 3.69 1.76 5.69
C ASN A 393 3.99 1.28 7.11
N ARG A 394 3.82 -0.02 7.38
CA ARG A 394 4.19 -0.64 8.65
C ARG A 394 5.68 -0.44 8.94
N PHE A 395 6.55 -0.63 7.95
CA PHE A 395 7.99 -0.39 8.09
C PHE A 395 8.30 1.08 8.42
N ASN A 396 7.70 2.01 7.67
CA ASN A 396 7.81 3.45 7.87
C ASN A 396 7.23 3.91 9.21
N ALA A 397 6.25 3.22 9.78
CA ALA A 397 5.70 3.55 11.10
C ALA A 397 6.66 3.16 12.25
N ILE A 398 7.50 2.14 12.05
CA ILE A 398 8.33 1.53 13.10
C ILE A 398 9.75 2.08 13.08
N PHE A 399 10.41 2.11 11.92
CA PHE A 399 11.86 2.35 11.85
C PHE A 399 12.21 3.84 11.94
N PRO A 400 13.38 4.21 12.50
CA PRO A 400 13.82 5.61 12.70
C PRO A 400 14.28 6.29 11.40
N ILE A 401 13.50 6.19 10.32
CA ILE A 401 13.83 6.67 8.98
C ILE A 401 12.80 7.68 8.47
N ARG A 402 13.25 8.54 7.56
CA ARG A 402 12.34 9.27 6.66
C ARG A 402 11.69 8.29 5.69
N THR A 403 10.47 8.57 5.24
CA THR A 403 9.68 7.74 4.30
C THR A 403 10.57 7.06 3.27
N HIS A 404 10.56 5.73 3.29
CA HIS A 404 11.36 4.86 2.44
C HIS A 404 10.68 4.63 1.09
N VAL A 405 11.47 4.57 0.01
CA VAL A 405 10.99 4.62 -1.39
C VAL A 405 11.85 3.74 -2.30
N ARG A 406 11.21 2.94 -3.18
CA ARG A 406 11.71 1.94 -4.20
C ARG A 406 12.27 0.63 -3.62
N THR A 407 12.29 -0.55 -4.28
CA THR A 407 11.67 -1.07 -5.53
C THR A 407 10.89 -2.35 -5.17
N THR A 408 9.70 -2.55 -5.76
CA THR A 408 9.09 -3.88 -5.79
C THR A 408 9.78 -4.74 -6.83
N ASP A 409 10.02 -6.00 -6.54
CA ASP A 409 10.48 -6.99 -7.51
C ASP A 409 9.56 -8.20 -7.39
N THR A 410 9.67 -9.14 -8.31
CA THR A 410 8.99 -10.42 -8.22
C THR A 410 10.00 -11.56 -8.19
N HIS A 411 9.58 -12.66 -7.60
CA HIS A 411 10.36 -13.90 -7.59
C HIS A 411 9.39 -15.06 -7.51
N THR A 412 9.58 -16.06 -8.38
CA THR A 412 8.85 -17.32 -8.27
C THR A 412 9.67 -18.28 -7.42
N TYR A 413 9.10 -18.74 -6.32
CA TYR A 413 9.73 -19.71 -5.43
C TYR A 413 9.90 -21.05 -6.16
N GLY A 414 11.16 -21.48 -6.29
CA GLY A 414 11.52 -22.74 -6.96
C GLY A 414 11.94 -23.86 -6.01
N GLY A 415 11.91 -23.62 -4.71
CA GLY A 415 12.35 -24.55 -3.67
C GLY A 415 11.37 -25.68 -3.39
N GLU A 416 11.83 -26.67 -2.63
CA GLU A 416 10.97 -27.75 -2.16
C GLU A 416 9.99 -27.22 -1.10
N LEU A 417 8.75 -27.68 -1.15
CA LEU A 417 7.77 -27.43 -0.09
C LEU A 417 8.03 -28.39 1.07
N ASP A 418 7.67 -27.97 2.29
CA ASP A 418 7.71 -28.86 3.45
C ASP A 418 6.72 -30.02 3.26
N ASP A 419 7.25 -31.25 3.22
CA ASP A 419 6.49 -32.50 3.04
C ASP A 419 5.35 -32.69 4.06
N GLU A 420 5.44 -32.09 5.27
CA GLU A 420 4.41 -32.25 6.31
C GLU A 420 3.24 -31.26 6.16
N ASP A 421 3.48 -30.06 5.63
CA ASP A 421 2.54 -28.93 5.71
C ASP A 421 2.24 -28.25 4.37
N ASP A 422 2.92 -28.61 3.27
CA ASP A 422 2.70 -28.02 1.93
C ASP A 422 3.04 -26.51 1.86
N LEU A 423 4.11 -26.10 2.55
CA LEU A 423 4.49 -24.69 2.72
C LEU A 423 5.90 -24.39 2.22
N PRO A 424 6.19 -23.14 1.78
CA PRO A 424 7.54 -22.72 1.41
C PRO A 424 8.54 -22.81 2.56
N ILE A 425 9.74 -23.34 2.28
CA ILE A 425 10.86 -23.39 3.22
C ILE A 425 11.63 -22.06 3.15
N LEU A 426 11.54 -21.24 4.21
CA LEU A 426 12.11 -19.89 4.25
C LEU A 426 13.63 -19.85 4.06
N SER A 427 14.35 -20.90 4.49
CA SER A 427 15.79 -20.99 4.27
C SER A 427 16.17 -21.11 2.80
N ASP A 428 15.38 -21.85 2.03
CA ASP A 428 15.59 -22.04 0.61
C ASP A 428 15.19 -20.76 -0.14
N LEU A 429 14.08 -20.12 0.24
CA LEU A 429 13.69 -18.82 -0.30
C LEU A 429 14.78 -17.76 -0.08
N ASN A 430 15.32 -17.64 1.15
CA ASN A 430 16.41 -16.71 1.42
C ASN A 430 17.68 -17.02 0.60
N SER A 431 17.96 -18.29 0.31
CA SER A 431 19.07 -18.70 -0.57
C SER A 431 18.83 -18.28 -2.03
N GLU A 432 17.60 -18.45 -2.52
CA GLU A 432 17.18 -18.00 -3.85
C GLU A 432 17.27 -16.48 -3.97
N LEU A 433 16.75 -15.73 -3.00
CA LEU A 433 16.83 -14.27 -2.96
C LEU A 433 18.27 -13.77 -2.87
N ARG A 434 19.13 -14.46 -2.11
CA ARG A 434 20.58 -14.18 -2.08
C ARG A 434 21.23 -14.41 -3.45
N THR A 435 20.83 -15.48 -4.15
CA THR A 435 21.32 -15.80 -5.49
C THR A 435 20.85 -14.78 -6.53
N LYS A 436 19.58 -14.37 -6.46
CA LYS A 436 19.02 -13.27 -7.26
C LYS A 436 19.79 -11.97 -7.01
N ARG A 437 19.95 -11.57 -5.75
CA ARG A 437 20.76 -10.41 -5.34
C ARG A 437 22.20 -10.49 -5.86
N PHE A 438 22.79 -11.68 -5.85
CA PHE A 438 24.09 -11.91 -6.45
C PHE A 438 24.02 -11.60 -7.97
N PHE A 439 23.18 -12.27 -8.75
CA PHE A 439 23.14 -12.05 -10.21
C PHE A 439 22.66 -10.66 -10.65
N ASP A 440 21.95 -9.91 -9.80
CA ASP A 440 21.66 -8.49 -9.99
C ASP A 440 22.90 -7.58 -9.84
N LEU A 441 24.09 -8.17 -9.57
CA LEU A 441 25.35 -7.48 -9.28
C LEU A 441 25.27 -6.56 -8.04
N CYS A 442 24.33 -6.85 -7.14
CA CYS A 442 24.09 -6.09 -5.91
C CYS A 442 25.12 -6.50 -4.84
N TRP A 443 26.39 -6.20 -5.08
CA TRP A 443 27.49 -6.39 -4.12
C TRP A 443 28.48 -5.22 -4.13
N GLY A 444 28.96 -4.83 -2.93
CA GLY A 444 30.09 -3.91 -2.76
C GLY A 444 29.92 -2.50 -3.34
N GLY A 445 28.71 -1.92 -3.24
CA GLY A 445 28.39 -0.55 -3.66
C GLY A 445 28.57 -0.26 -5.15
N ILE A 446 28.80 -1.27 -5.99
CA ILE A 446 28.86 -1.12 -7.45
C ILE A 446 27.45 -0.77 -7.94
N PHE A 447 27.33 0.24 -8.79
CA PHE A 447 26.04 0.78 -9.28
C PHE A 447 25.10 1.32 -8.19
N GLY A 448 25.58 1.53 -6.96
CA GLY A 448 24.79 2.07 -5.84
C GLY A 448 23.99 1.03 -5.07
N CYS A 449 24.21 -0.26 -5.29
CA CYS A 449 23.39 -1.33 -4.74
C CYS A 449 23.77 -1.75 -3.31
N ASP A 450 23.55 -0.87 -2.33
CA ASP A 450 23.59 -1.21 -0.91
C ASP A 450 22.15 -1.51 -0.43
N GLU A 451 21.53 -2.55 -0.98
CA GLU A 451 20.13 -2.91 -0.71
C GLU A 451 19.98 -4.21 0.11
N ILE A 452 18.97 -4.23 1.00
CA ILE A 452 18.43 -5.43 1.67
C ILE A 452 17.30 -6.00 0.80
N TYR A 453 17.32 -7.30 0.51
CA TYR A 453 16.22 -7.98 -0.19
C TYR A 453 15.29 -8.59 0.87
N TYR A 454 14.02 -8.18 0.86
CA TYR A 454 12.98 -8.74 1.71
C TYR A 454 11.93 -9.50 0.87
N GLY A 455 11.84 -10.82 1.05
CA GLY A 455 10.82 -11.66 0.41
C GLY A 455 9.47 -11.59 1.14
N ILE A 456 8.45 -11.10 0.44
CA ILE A 456 7.07 -11.04 0.91
C ILE A 456 6.34 -12.31 0.47
N LEU A 457 5.85 -13.09 1.43
CA LEU A 457 4.93 -14.20 1.17
C LEU A 457 3.51 -13.80 1.59
N TRP A 458 2.52 -14.30 0.85
CA TRP A 458 1.11 -14.18 1.18
C TRP A 458 0.48 -15.56 1.29
N ASN A 459 -0.44 -15.73 2.25
CA ASN A 459 -1.18 -16.97 2.50
C ASN A 459 -0.32 -18.23 2.79
N ALA A 460 0.94 -18.06 3.16
CA ALA A 460 1.85 -19.17 3.40
C ALA A 460 1.78 -19.69 4.86
N ASN A 461 1.20 -18.95 5.79
CA ASN A 461 1.15 -19.26 7.24
C ASN A 461 2.52 -19.64 7.85
N VAL A 462 3.61 -19.16 7.27
CA VAL A 462 4.98 -19.43 7.71
C VAL A 462 5.47 -18.36 8.69
N GLY A 463 6.60 -18.59 9.33
CA GLY A 463 7.30 -17.62 10.16
C GLY A 463 7.94 -16.45 9.39
N GLY A 464 8.95 -15.85 10.00
CA GLY A 464 9.91 -14.97 9.34
C GLY A 464 11.31 -15.54 9.54
N LEU A 465 12.23 -15.22 8.63
CA LEU A 465 13.62 -15.65 8.74
C LEU A 465 14.54 -14.65 8.06
N ALA A 466 15.52 -14.14 8.80
CA ALA A 466 16.73 -13.55 8.25
C ALA A 466 17.81 -14.62 8.01
N ILE A 467 18.58 -14.50 6.93
CA ILE A 467 19.63 -15.49 6.61
C ILE A 467 20.70 -15.58 7.72
N SER A 468 21.02 -14.43 8.32
CA SER A 468 21.87 -14.29 9.50
C SER A 468 21.72 -12.88 10.09
N ILE A 469 22.37 -12.62 11.22
CA ILE A 469 22.50 -11.27 11.79
C ILE A 469 23.56 -10.50 11.01
N ASP A 470 23.30 -9.22 10.73
CA ASP A 470 24.17 -8.36 9.91
C ASP A 470 24.29 -8.89 8.48
N SER A 471 23.15 -9.00 7.82
CA SER A 471 22.99 -9.63 6.50
C SER A 471 22.08 -8.79 5.60
N SER A 472 21.99 -9.13 4.33
CA SER A 472 21.25 -8.34 3.32
C SER A 472 20.04 -9.05 2.74
N VAL A 473 19.59 -10.16 3.34
CA VAL A 473 18.46 -10.96 2.86
C VAL A 473 17.62 -11.46 4.03
N SER A 474 16.31 -11.31 3.92
CA SER A 474 15.32 -11.93 4.81
C SER A 474 14.02 -12.17 4.07
N SER A 475 13.12 -12.96 4.65
CA SER A 475 11.79 -13.17 4.11
C SER A 475 10.80 -13.49 5.23
N GLY A 476 9.51 -13.34 4.93
CA GLY A 476 8.47 -13.73 5.85
C GLY A 476 7.08 -13.48 5.29
N GLU A 477 6.12 -14.17 5.88
CA GLU A 477 4.71 -13.99 5.55
C GLU A 477 4.19 -12.64 6.05
N MET A 478 3.42 -11.97 5.19
CA MET A 478 2.48 -10.92 5.55
C MET A 478 1.13 -11.55 5.90
N PRO A 479 0.72 -11.53 7.18
CA PRO A 479 -0.58 -12.11 7.58
C PRO A 479 -1.73 -11.27 7.02
N ALA A 480 -2.81 -11.95 6.62
CA ALA A 480 -4.03 -11.33 6.08
C ALA A 480 -4.77 -10.47 7.12
N ALA A 481 -4.77 -10.89 8.38
CA ALA A 481 -5.45 -10.17 9.46
C ALA A 481 -4.58 -9.05 10.05
N ASP A 482 -5.13 -7.84 10.07
CA ASP A 482 -4.49 -6.61 10.57
C ASP A 482 -4.15 -6.64 12.07
N PHE A 483 -4.70 -7.59 12.82
CA PHE A 483 -4.62 -7.63 14.27
C PHE A 483 -3.93 -8.87 14.85
N THR A 484 -2.89 -9.33 14.17
CA THR A 484 -2.12 -10.52 14.56
C THR A 484 -0.73 -10.17 15.10
N TYR A 485 -0.21 -11.06 15.95
CA TYR A 485 1.15 -10.98 16.48
C TYR A 485 2.21 -10.90 15.36
N GLY A 486 1.97 -11.55 14.22
CA GLY A 486 2.83 -11.55 13.03
C GLY A 486 2.81 -10.26 12.20
N ARG A 487 1.95 -9.27 12.50
CA ARG A 487 1.74 -8.07 11.67
C ARG A 487 3.03 -7.34 11.27
N ASN A 488 4.00 -7.27 12.19
CA ASN A 488 5.25 -6.51 12.05
C ASN A 488 6.48 -7.44 11.89
N ARG A 489 6.29 -8.65 11.38
CA ARG A 489 7.35 -9.64 11.19
C ARG A 489 8.44 -9.16 10.25
N HIS A 490 8.10 -8.47 9.17
CA HIS A 490 9.09 -7.88 8.26
C HIS A 490 10.07 -6.95 8.98
N ALA A 491 9.56 -6.11 9.88
CA ALA A 491 10.38 -5.21 10.68
C ALA A 491 11.29 -5.97 11.68
N HIS A 492 10.85 -7.13 12.16
CA HIS A 492 11.67 -8.02 13.00
C HIS A 492 12.84 -8.60 12.21
N GLU A 493 12.59 -9.18 11.03
CA GLU A 493 13.64 -9.81 10.23
C GLU A 493 14.62 -8.79 9.64
N ILE A 494 14.13 -7.62 9.20
CA ILE A 494 15.00 -6.52 8.79
C ILE A 494 15.82 -5.99 9.99
N GLY A 495 15.27 -6.09 11.20
CA GLY A 495 16.04 -5.85 12.43
C GLY A 495 17.28 -6.75 12.52
N HIS A 496 17.16 -8.04 12.19
CA HIS A 496 18.32 -8.94 12.12
C HIS A 496 19.30 -8.55 11.03
N ASN A 497 18.83 -8.16 9.85
CA ASN A 497 19.68 -7.63 8.77
C ASN A 497 20.53 -6.44 9.26
N LEU A 498 19.98 -5.61 10.15
CA LEU A 498 20.67 -4.45 10.77
C LEU A 498 21.37 -4.79 12.11
N GLY A 499 21.73 -6.06 12.31
CA GLY A 499 22.57 -6.48 13.44
C GLY A 499 21.83 -6.70 14.76
N ARG A 500 20.49 -6.64 14.79
CA ARG A 500 19.71 -6.86 16.02
C ARG A 500 19.63 -8.34 16.37
N ARG A 501 19.57 -8.62 17.67
CA ARG A 501 19.40 -9.97 18.25
C ARG A 501 18.09 -10.02 19.02
N HIS A 502 17.58 -11.23 19.26
CA HIS A 502 16.41 -11.42 20.11
C HIS A 502 16.62 -10.88 21.53
N ALA A 503 15.59 -10.26 22.10
CA ALA A 503 15.54 -9.84 23.49
C ALA A 503 15.35 -11.07 24.40
N THR A 504 16.20 -11.23 25.43
CA THR A 504 16.39 -12.49 26.19
C THR A 504 15.27 -12.89 27.17
N PHE A 505 14.01 -12.56 26.88
CA PHE A 505 12.86 -12.80 27.74
C PHE A 505 11.70 -13.39 26.93
N CYS A 506 10.76 -14.07 27.60
CA CYS A 506 9.61 -14.74 26.98
C CYS A 506 9.93 -15.83 25.92
N GLY A 507 10.94 -16.67 26.16
CA GLY A 507 11.24 -17.84 25.33
C GLY A 507 12.48 -17.72 24.43
N ALA A 508 13.05 -16.52 24.29
CA ALA A 508 14.32 -16.31 23.60
C ALA A 508 15.53 -16.56 24.53
N GLU A 509 15.96 -17.82 24.67
CA GLU A 509 17.26 -18.13 25.28
C GLU A 509 18.28 -18.54 24.20
N SER A 510 18.91 -17.56 23.56
CA SER A 510 20.13 -17.84 22.77
C SER A 510 21.33 -17.96 23.71
N SER A 511 22.21 -18.93 23.44
CA SER A 511 23.42 -19.21 24.25
C SER A 511 24.48 -18.09 24.25
N VAL A 512 24.23 -16.99 23.53
CA VAL A 512 25.09 -15.80 23.38
C VAL A 512 24.35 -14.48 23.64
N ALA A 513 23.13 -14.51 24.17
CA ALA A 513 22.28 -13.34 24.30
C ALA A 513 22.80 -12.31 25.35
N THR A 514 22.79 -11.04 24.96
CA THR A 514 22.96 -9.89 25.87
C THR A 514 21.63 -9.58 26.52
N ALA A 515 21.60 -9.44 27.85
CA ALA A 515 20.39 -9.09 28.59
C ALA A 515 19.74 -7.81 28.02
N PHE A 516 18.47 -7.93 27.62
CA PHE A 516 17.67 -6.80 27.14
C PHE A 516 17.44 -5.80 28.31
N PRO A 517 17.59 -4.48 28.09
CA PRO A 517 17.67 -3.52 29.19
C PRO A 517 16.31 -3.12 29.79
N TYR A 518 15.19 -3.33 29.09
CA TYR A 518 13.86 -2.91 29.54
C TYR A 518 12.96 -4.11 29.76
N THR A 519 12.76 -4.49 31.03
CA THR A 519 11.83 -5.56 31.40
C THR A 519 10.88 -5.15 32.52
N ALA A 520 9.70 -5.75 32.53
CA ALA A 520 8.71 -5.57 33.57
C ALA A 520 7.88 -6.83 33.83
N MET A 521 7.36 -6.94 35.06
CA MET A 521 6.43 -8.02 35.43
C MET A 521 5.01 -7.66 35.02
N ILE A 522 4.50 -8.27 33.95
CA ILE A 522 3.16 -8.02 33.39
C ILE A 522 2.41 -9.35 33.31
N GLY A 523 1.18 -9.39 33.83
CA GLY A 523 0.38 -10.62 33.85
C GLY A 523 0.99 -11.77 34.66
N GLY A 524 1.99 -11.50 35.50
CA GLY A 524 2.71 -12.51 36.29
C GLY A 524 3.97 -13.08 35.61
N GLU A 525 4.35 -12.59 34.43
CA GLU A 525 5.54 -13.00 33.69
C GLU A 525 6.46 -11.80 33.44
N GLU A 526 7.78 -12.03 33.37
CA GLU A 526 8.75 -10.99 33.01
C GLU A 526 8.78 -10.82 31.49
N ARG A 527 8.48 -9.61 31.01
CA ARG A 527 8.35 -9.29 29.58
C ARG A 527 9.32 -8.20 29.15
N ALA A 528 9.78 -8.27 27.91
CA ALA A 528 10.58 -7.23 27.27
C ALA A 528 9.66 -6.09 26.79
N THR A 529 9.85 -4.89 27.32
CA THR A 529 8.94 -3.75 27.12
C THR A 529 9.49 -2.70 26.17
N LEU A 530 8.65 -1.77 25.72
CA LEU A 530 9.04 -0.69 24.80
C LEU A 530 10.01 0.32 25.44
N GLY A 531 9.95 0.41 26.77
CA GLY A 531 10.80 1.25 27.60
C GLY A 531 10.65 0.89 29.08
N PRO A 532 11.20 1.72 29.99
CA PRO A 532 11.00 1.57 31.43
C PRO A 532 9.51 1.61 31.83
N MET A 533 9.11 0.78 32.83
CA MET A 533 7.70 0.61 33.25
C MET A 533 7.37 0.99 34.71
N ASP A 534 8.34 1.37 35.54
CA ASP A 534 8.13 1.68 36.98
C ASP A 534 8.25 3.19 37.26
N LEU A 535 7.38 3.69 38.16
CA LEU A 535 6.71 5.01 38.20
C LEU A 535 7.36 6.02 39.17
N THR A 536 8.21 6.90 38.66
CA THR A 536 8.27 8.31 39.11
C THR A 536 8.07 9.33 37.96
N ASP A 537 7.46 8.85 36.87
CA ASP A 537 6.56 9.52 35.90
C ASP A 537 6.99 10.39 34.72
N ASP A 538 8.24 10.23 34.24
CA ASP A 538 8.74 11.03 33.10
C ASP A 538 9.30 10.19 31.92
N ASP A 539 9.53 8.88 32.13
CA ASP A 539 10.24 7.97 31.19
C ASP A 539 9.35 6.83 30.64
N PHE A 540 8.03 6.86 30.87
CA PHE A 540 7.11 5.80 30.42
C PHE A 540 6.81 5.93 28.92
N ILE A 541 7.17 4.91 28.14
CA ILE A 541 7.15 4.98 26.66
C ILE A 541 5.92 4.32 26.08
N PHE A 542 5.13 5.07 25.32
CA PHE A 542 4.07 4.56 24.46
C PHE A 542 4.51 4.55 23.00
N GLY A 543 3.99 3.59 22.22
CA GLY A 543 4.13 3.62 20.77
C GLY A 543 2.94 4.28 20.08
N MET A 544 3.15 4.67 18.82
CA MET A 544 2.12 5.20 17.94
C MET A 544 2.37 4.72 16.51
N ASP A 545 1.42 3.97 15.95
CA ASP A 545 1.36 3.72 14.52
C ASP A 545 0.74 4.95 13.85
N THR A 546 1.60 5.85 13.37
CA THR A 546 1.20 7.11 12.73
C THR A 546 0.49 6.95 11.38
N TYR A 547 0.52 5.74 10.80
CA TYR A 547 -0.17 5.40 9.55
C TYR A 547 -1.51 4.74 9.83
N ALA A 548 -1.55 3.79 10.77
CA ALA A 548 -2.79 3.14 11.20
C ALA A 548 -3.62 3.97 12.20
N ARG A 549 -3.10 5.13 12.65
CA ARG A 549 -3.71 5.98 13.69
C ARG A 549 -3.99 5.20 14.98
N ARG A 550 -2.99 4.48 15.47
CA ARG A 550 -3.19 3.56 16.60
C ARG A 550 -2.15 3.77 17.68
N VAL A 551 -2.61 3.94 18.91
CA VAL A 551 -1.74 3.93 20.09
C VAL A 551 -1.28 2.49 20.37
N VAL A 552 -0.01 2.32 20.64
CA VAL A 552 0.59 1.03 21.00
C VAL A 552 0.90 1.04 22.49
N ASP A 553 -0.02 0.47 23.27
CA ASP A 553 0.09 0.39 24.73
C ASP A 553 1.21 -0.60 25.14
N PRO A 554 2.23 -0.17 25.91
CA PRO A 554 3.31 -1.03 26.38
C PRO A 554 2.89 -2.14 27.37
N ASN A 555 1.65 -2.11 27.89
CA ASN A 555 1.10 -3.20 28.72
C ASN A 555 0.69 -4.42 27.87
N ASP A 556 0.27 -4.18 26.63
CA ASP A 556 -0.27 -5.21 25.72
C ASP A 556 0.65 -5.50 24.52
N ASN A 557 1.70 -4.71 24.34
CA ASN A 557 2.63 -4.78 23.21
C ASN A 557 4.08 -4.78 23.68
N TYR A 558 4.89 -5.60 23.03
CA TYR A 558 6.23 -5.91 23.51
C TYR A 558 7.27 -5.64 22.45
N GLU A 559 8.51 -5.65 22.90
CA GLU A 559 9.66 -5.32 22.07
C GLU A 559 9.67 -6.11 20.74
N LEU A 560 9.98 -5.42 19.65
CA LEU A 560 10.05 -5.88 18.27
C LEU A 560 10.85 -7.17 18.16
N MET A 561 12.00 -7.26 18.81
CA MET A 561 12.90 -8.42 18.80
C MET A 561 12.56 -9.47 19.88
N SER A 562 11.36 -9.44 20.48
CA SER A 562 10.96 -10.37 21.55
C SER A 562 9.87 -11.36 21.11
N TYR A 563 9.79 -12.48 21.83
CA TYR A 563 8.76 -13.51 21.65
C TYR A 563 7.62 -13.44 22.68
N CYS A 564 7.44 -12.28 23.33
CA CYS A 564 6.46 -12.14 24.42
C CYS A 564 5.00 -12.27 23.95
N ILE A 565 4.27 -13.20 24.58
CA ILE A 565 2.83 -13.48 24.39
C ILE A 565 2.11 -13.67 25.74
N PRO A 566 0.78 -13.47 25.85
CA PRO A 566 -0.09 -12.86 24.86
C PRO A 566 0.21 -11.37 24.72
N GLY A 567 0.41 -10.92 23.49
CA GLY A 567 0.50 -9.51 23.10
C GLY A 567 -0.13 -9.36 21.73
N ARG A 568 -0.80 -8.23 21.46
CA ARG A 568 -1.46 -8.03 20.16
C ARG A 568 -0.45 -7.77 19.05
N TYR A 569 0.64 -7.04 19.34
CA TYR A 569 1.68 -6.66 18.36
C TYR A 569 3.10 -6.68 18.93
N ARG A 570 4.07 -6.91 18.04
CA ARG A 570 5.48 -6.54 18.23
C ARG A 570 5.67 -5.07 17.84
N TRP A 571 6.37 -4.28 18.64
CA TRP A 571 6.66 -2.87 18.35
C TRP A 571 8.04 -2.45 18.81
N ILE A 572 8.66 -1.49 18.13
CA ILE A 572 10.04 -1.08 18.42
C ILE A 572 10.16 -0.45 19.81
N SER A 573 11.10 -0.93 20.61
CA SER A 573 11.49 -0.30 21.87
C SER A 573 12.47 0.85 21.64
N LYS A 574 12.63 1.73 22.63
CA LYS A 574 13.67 2.76 22.59
C LYS A 574 15.06 2.19 22.38
N HIS A 575 15.35 1.03 22.97
CA HIS A 575 16.66 0.40 22.85
C HIS A 575 16.96 -0.05 21.41
N THR A 576 15.96 -0.64 20.74
CA THR A 576 16.12 -1.08 19.35
C THR A 576 16.00 0.08 18.37
N TYR A 577 15.19 1.09 18.65
CA TYR A 577 15.12 2.34 17.87
C TYR A 577 16.49 3.01 17.75
N ASP A 578 17.16 3.27 18.87
CA ASP A 578 18.47 3.92 18.89
C ASP A 578 19.55 3.07 18.17
N ALA A 579 19.49 1.74 18.34
CA ALA A 579 20.44 0.81 17.74
C ALA A 579 20.25 0.66 16.22
N VAL A 580 19.00 0.54 15.76
CA VAL A 580 18.66 0.47 14.32
C VAL A 580 19.04 1.76 13.62
N LYS A 581 18.79 2.93 14.23
CA LYS A 581 19.22 4.21 13.67
C LYS A 581 20.74 4.23 13.46
N THR A 582 21.49 3.81 14.47
CA THR A 582 22.96 3.75 14.40
C THR A 582 23.42 2.77 13.31
N ALA A 583 22.80 1.59 13.23
CA ALA A 583 23.13 0.60 12.19
C ALA A 583 22.86 1.13 10.78
N ILE A 584 21.75 1.86 10.56
CA ILE A 584 21.45 2.49 9.28
C ILE A 584 22.50 3.54 8.93
N ASP A 585 22.88 4.41 9.87
CA ASP A 585 23.90 5.42 9.61
C ASP A 585 25.31 4.81 9.37
N ASP A 586 25.58 3.60 9.90
CA ASP A 586 26.89 2.91 9.83
C ASP A 586 27.03 1.90 8.65
N THR A 587 25.95 1.24 8.23
CA THR A 587 25.98 0.10 7.27
C THR A 587 25.97 0.52 5.80
N PHE A 588 25.42 1.70 5.48
CA PHE A 588 25.31 2.18 4.09
C PHE A 588 26.35 3.27 3.65
N PRO A 589 27.62 3.29 4.11
CA PRO A 589 28.65 4.15 3.52
C PRO A 589 29.35 3.48 2.32
N ALA A 590 29.54 4.25 1.23
CA ALA A 590 30.19 3.81 -0.02
C ALA A 590 31.53 3.07 0.19
N GLY A 591 31.50 1.74 0.10
CA GLY A 591 32.67 0.86 0.18
C GLY A 591 32.83 0.01 -1.09
N GLY A 592 33.87 0.29 -1.87
CA GLY A 592 34.07 -0.31 -3.21
C GLY A 592 34.73 -1.70 -3.23
N ALA A 593 34.41 -2.44 -4.28
CA ALA A 593 34.95 -3.77 -4.58
C ALA A 593 36.49 -3.84 -4.69
N THR A 594 37.06 -4.97 -4.25
CA THR A 594 38.52 -5.19 -4.18
C THR A 594 39.05 -6.26 -5.14
N GLY A 595 38.25 -6.76 -6.09
CA GLY A 595 38.65 -7.80 -7.05
C GLY A 595 38.79 -7.31 -8.51
N PRO A 596 39.62 -7.96 -9.34
CA PRO A 596 39.75 -7.62 -10.76
C PRO A 596 38.48 -7.98 -11.55
N ALA A 597 38.08 -7.12 -12.48
CA ALA A 597 37.02 -7.40 -13.45
C ALA A 597 37.39 -8.57 -14.38
N GLY A 598 36.39 -9.26 -14.93
CA GLY A 598 36.55 -10.35 -15.89
C GLY A 598 35.59 -11.51 -15.65
N PRO A 599 35.78 -12.65 -16.34
CA PRO A 599 34.87 -13.78 -16.22
C PRO A 599 35.07 -14.55 -14.91
N TYR A 600 33.97 -14.89 -14.24
CA TYR A 600 33.93 -15.70 -13.03
C TYR A 600 32.96 -16.87 -13.22
N ALA A 601 33.38 -18.07 -12.83
CA ALA A 601 32.50 -19.20 -12.63
C ALA A 601 31.87 -19.11 -11.24
N ILE A 602 30.53 -19.13 -11.20
CA ILE A 602 29.76 -19.02 -9.97
C ILE A 602 29.32 -20.43 -9.57
N TYR A 603 29.95 -20.95 -8.52
CA TYR A 603 29.59 -22.24 -7.95
C TYR A 603 28.70 -22.01 -6.72
N SER A 604 27.48 -22.53 -6.75
CA SER A 604 26.57 -22.52 -5.61
C SER A 604 26.04 -23.93 -5.34
N GLY A 605 25.41 -24.12 -4.19
CA GLY A 605 24.89 -25.43 -3.81
C GLY A 605 24.25 -25.49 -2.44
N ARG A 606 23.54 -26.59 -2.20
CA ARG A 606 22.95 -26.98 -0.92
C ARG A 606 23.82 -28.07 -0.30
N ILE A 607 24.11 -27.95 0.99
CA ILE A 607 24.86 -28.91 1.80
C ILE A 607 23.87 -29.53 2.79
N ASP A 608 23.77 -30.86 2.80
CA ASP A 608 23.12 -31.61 3.86
C ASP A 608 24.13 -31.82 5.01
N LEU A 609 23.89 -31.11 6.10
CA LEU A 609 24.66 -31.11 7.34
C LEU A 609 24.52 -32.42 8.14
N ALA A 610 23.43 -33.17 7.96
CA ALA A 610 23.21 -34.44 8.64
C ALA A 610 24.01 -35.58 7.99
N THR A 611 24.07 -35.59 6.65
CA THR A 611 24.82 -36.60 5.89
C THR A 611 26.23 -36.16 5.52
N ASP A 612 26.56 -34.88 5.69
CA ASP A 612 27.80 -34.24 5.23
C ASP A 612 28.02 -34.47 3.73
N THR A 613 26.96 -34.27 2.95
CA THR A 613 26.97 -34.33 1.48
C THR A 613 26.53 -33.00 0.89
N ALA A 614 26.87 -32.71 -0.36
CA ALA A 614 26.40 -31.50 -1.01
C ALA A 614 25.91 -31.75 -2.44
N ILE A 615 24.98 -30.91 -2.89
CA ILE A 615 24.47 -30.85 -4.24
C ILE A 615 24.90 -29.49 -4.81
N LEU A 616 25.68 -29.54 -5.89
CA LEU A 616 26.05 -28.34 -6.63
C LEU A 616 24.85 -27.89 -7.49
N GLN A 617 24.57 -26.60 -7.52
CA GLN A 617 23.66 -26.00 -8.49
C GLN A 617 24.39 -25.78 -9.83
N PRO A 618 23.69 -25.71 -10.97
CA PRO A 618 24.32 -25.47 -12.27
C PRO A 618 25.23 -24.24 -12.28
N THR A 619 26.42 -24.40 -12.87
CA THR A 619 27.46 -23.35 -12.85
C THR A 619 27.16 -22.31 -13.92
N ILE A 620 27.01 -21.05 -13.51
CA ILE A 620 26.88 -19.91 -14.43
C ILE A 620 28.22 -19.19 -14.52
N ILE A 621 28.71 -18.93 -15.74
CA ILE A 621 29.89 -18.10 -15.99
C ILE A 621 29.42 -16.70 -16.38
N ILE A 622 29.76 -15.71 -15.56
CA ILE A 622 29.40 -14.30 -15.79
C ILE A 622 30.63 -13.47 -16.10
N ASP A 623 30.50 -12.45 -16.95
CA ASP A 623 31.52 -11.41 -17.10
C ASP A 623 31.26 -10.28 -16.11
N ALA A 624 31.98 -10.27 -14.99
CA ALA A 624 31.73 -9.36 -13.89
C ALA A 624 32.51 -8.04 -14.07
N PRO A 625 31.84 -6.86 -13.95
CA PRO A 625 32.49 -5.56 -14.13
C PRO A 625 33.50 -5.21 -13.02
N ALA A 626 33.44 -5.93 -11.90
CA ALA A 626 34.48 -6.01 -10.88
C ALA A 626 34.45 -7.40 -10.24
N GLY A 627 35.53 -7.79 -9.56
CA GLY A 627 35.58 -9.10 -8.92
C GLY A 627 34.52 -9.23 -7.81
N PRO A 628 33.66 -10.27 -7.83
CA PRO A 628 32.65 -10.50 -6.81
C PRO A 628 33.27 -10.70 -5.42
N PRO A 629 32.54 -10.39 -4.33
CA PRO A 629 33.02 -10.64 -2.97
C PRO A 629 33.23 -12.14 -2.75
N LEU A 630 34.35 -12.50 -2.12
CA LEU A 630 34.56 -13.86 -1.63
C LEU A 630 33.72 -14.08 -0.37
N PRO A 631 33.20 -15.30 -0.16
CA PRO A 631 32.52 -15.64 1.08
C PRO A 631 33.46 -15.56 2.28
N ASP A 632 32.88 -15.47 3.48
CA ASP A 632 33.65 -15.50 4.72
C ASP A 632 34.45 -16.81 4.84
N LEU A 633 35.62 -16.76 5.48
CA LEU A 633 36.49 -17.92 5.64
C LEU A 633 35.87 -18.94 6.62
N GLY A 634 35.86 -20.21 6.24
CA GLY A 634 35.32 -21.29 7.07
C GLY A 634 36.00 -22.65 6.87
N THR A 635 35.32 -23.73 7.28
CA THR A 635 35.86 -25.09 7.29
C THR A 635 35.62 -25.88 6.00
N TYR A 636 34.81 -25.35 5.09
CA TYR A 636 34.55 -25.93 3.78
C TYR A 636 35.52 -25.36 2.75
N SER A 637 35.88 -26.12 1.73
CA SER A 637 36.67 -25.63 0.61
C SER A 637 36.00 -25.99 -0.72
N LEU A 638 35.89 -25.03 -1.63
CA LEU A 638 35.62 -25.31 -3.03
C LEU A 638 36.94 -25.41 -3.78
N ARG A 639 37.16 -26.53 -4.46
CA ARG A 639 38.41 -26.79 -5.19
C ARG A 639 38.12 -27.12 -6.65
N THR A 640 38.92 -26.54 -7.55
CA THR A 640 38.84 -26.80 -8.99
C THR A 640 40.10 -27.52 -9.46
N PHE A 641 39.97 -28.42 -10.44
CA PHE A 641 41.06 -29.25 -10.95
C PHE A 641 41.08 -29.25 -12.48
N ASP A 642 42.28 -29.32 -13.04
CA ASP A 642 42.49 -29.51 -14.46
C ASP A 642 42.41 -31.00 -14.87
N ALA A 643 42.48 -31.27 -16.17
CA ALA A 643 42.44 -32.64 -16.71
C ALA A 643 43.61 -33.54 -16.29
N THR A 644 44.64 -32.99 -15.64
CA THR A 644 45.77 -33.74 -15.05
C THR A 644 45.61 -34.00 -13.56
N ASP A 645 44.44 -33.65 -13.00
CA ASP A 645 44.14 -33.70 -11.56
C ASP A 645 45.00 -32.73 -10.73
N THR A 646 45.50 -31.66 -11.37
CA THR A 646 46.21 -30.57 -10.69
C THR A 646 45.19 -29.54 -10.23
N MET A 647 45.23 -29.20 -8.94
CA MET A 647 44.36 -28.16 -8.37
C MET A 647 44.69 -26.79 -8.97
N VAL A 648 43.68 -26.16 -9.58
CA VAL A 648 43.76 -24.84 -10.22
C VAL A 648 43.47 -23.73 -9.20
N ALA A 649 42.38 -23.86 -8.44
CA ALA A 649 42.01 -22.94 -7.37
C ALA A 649 41.44 -23.67 -6.15
N SER A 650 41.53 -23.02 -4.99
CA SER A 650 40.89 -23.43 -3.75
C SER A 650 40.41 -22.19 -3.02
N VAL A 651 39.13 -22.16 -2.67
CA VAL A 651 38.52 -21.09 -1.87
C VAL A 651 37.93 -21.73 -0.62
N ASP A 652 38.45 -21.35 0.54
CA ASP A 652 37.89 -21.76 1.82
C ASP A 652 36.71 -20.85 2.17
N PHE A 653 35.59 -21.44 2.58
CA PHE A 653 34.37 -20.71 2.85
C PHE A 653 33.63 -21.23 4.10
N ALA A 654 32.93 -20.32 4.74
CA ALA A 654 31.91 -20.60 5.74
C ALA A 654 30.59 -20.83 5.02
N ILE A 655 29.85 -21.83 5.47
CA ILE A 655 28.44 -21.98 5.12
C ILE A 655 27.64 -20.92 5.85
N ASP A 656 26.53 -20.50 5.28
CA ASP A 656 25.59 -19.64 5.99
C ASP A 656 24.99 -20.46 7.14
N ALA A 657 25.57 -20.32 8.33
CA ALA A 657 24.98 -20.89 9.53
C ALA A 657 23.73 -20.06 9.84
N GLN A 658 22.58 -20.58 9.44
CA GLN A 658 21.30 -19.99 9.81
C GLN A 658 21.27 -19.91 11.33
N GLU A 659 21.17 -18.71 11.90
CA GLU A 659 20.63 -18.61 13.25
C GLU A 659 19.16 -19.02 13.10
N ALA A 660 18.94 -20.34 13.12
CA ALA A 660 17.62 -20.89 13.31
C ALA A 660 17.06 -20.21 14.55
N ASP A 661 15.83 -19.75 14.43
CA ASP A 661 15.01 -19.26 15.50
C ASP A 661 14.81 -20.37 16.56
N LEU A 662 15.87 -20.73 17.28
CA LEU A 662 15.93 -21.72 18.34
C LEU A 662 15.41 -21.06 19.61
N ALA A 663 14.20 -20.52 19.53
CA ALA A 663 13.47 -19.90 20.62
C ALA A 663 12.10 -20.55 20.83
N CYS A 664 12.01 -21.89 20.73
CA CYS A 664 11.04 -22.64 21.54
C CYS A 664 11.42 -24.13 21.63
N SER A 665 12.32 -24.50 22.55
CA SER A 665 12.33 -25.88 23.05
C SER A 665 11.15 -26.04 24.03
N CYS A 666 10.39 -27.13 23.86
CA CYS A 666 9.33 -27.66 24.73
C CYS A 666 7.90 -27.19 24.43
N ASP A 667 7.10 -28.10 23.84
CA ASP A 667 5.66 -28.41 24.04
C ASP A 667 4.57 -27.31 24.21
N ALA A 668 4.88 -26.07 24.57
CA ALA A 668 3.92 -24.97 24.74
C ALA A 668 3.63 -24.24 23.42
N CYS A 669 4.64 -24.04 22.56
CA CYS A 669 4.47 -23.42 21.23
C CYS A 669 3.70 -24.31 20.23
N ARG A 670 3.60 -25.63 20.48
CA ARG A 670 2.79 -26.54 19.65
C ARG A 670 1.28 -26.40 19.89
N ALA A 671 0.87 -25.81 21.02
CA ALA A 671 -0.54 -25.61 21.36
C ALA A 671 -1.12 -24.30 20.78
N THR A 672 -0.29 -23.44 20.19
CA THR A 672 -0.67 -22.11 19.66
C THR A 672 -0.84 -22.07 18.15
N ARG A 673 -0.81 -23.23 17.45
CA ARG A 673 -1.19 -23.32 16.03
C ARG A 673 -2.58 -22.71 15.74
N ASP A 674 -3.45 -22.70 16.75
CA ASP A 674 -4.81 -22.14 16.74
C ASP A 674 -4.90 -20.62 17.01
N GLN A 675 -3.78 -19.88 17.16
CA GLN A 675 -3.82 -18.43 17.51
C GLN A 675 -3.05 -17.49 16.56
N GLY A 676 -2.82 -17.88 15.30
CA GLY A 676 -2.25 -16.98 14.28
C GLY A 676 -0.78 -16.59 14.51
N ALA A 677 -0.10 -17.24 15.45
CA ALA A 677 1.35 -17.22 15.58
C ALA A 677 1.89 -18.36 14.71
N GLY A 678 2.04 -18.11 13.41
CA GLY A 678 2.66 -19.05 12.47
C GLY A 678 3.90 -19.70 13.10
N GLY A 679 4.04 -21.01 12.90
CA GLY A 679 5.12 -21.80 13.51
C GLY A 679 6.49 -21.18 13.27
N ALA A 680 7.48 -21.57 14.09
CA ALA A 680 8.88 -21.33 13.73
C ALA A 680 9.02 -21.69 12.25
N GLY A 681 9.36 -20.70 11.41
CA GLY A 681 9.43 -20.92 9.97
C GLY A 681 10.28 -22.15 9.73
N GLY A 682 9.91 -22.98 8.74
CA GLY A 682 10.66 -24.18 8.39
C GLY A 682 12.12 -23.83 8.12
N VAL A 683 12.92 -23.77 9.16
CA VAL A 683 14.37 -23.85 9.09
C VAL A 683 14.57 -25.33 8.95
N ASP A 684 15.15 -25.76 7.84
CA ASP A 684 15.72 -27.08 7.76
C ASP A 684 17.12 -27.00 8.41
N PRO A 685 17.29 -27.34 9.71
CA PRO A 685 18.61 -27.29 10.34
C PRO A 685 19.55 -28.35 9.77
N SER A 686 19.05 -29.24 8.91
CA SER A 686 19.86 -30.23 8.22
C SER A 686 20.46 -29.68 6.94
N THR A 687 20.14 -28.46 6.49
CA THR A 687 20.72 -27.92 5.25
C THR A 687 21.31 -26.52 5.37
N ALA A 688 22.34 -26.26 4.55
CA ALA A 688 23.01 -24.98 4.43
C ALA A 688 23.32 -24.67 2.96
N HIS A 689 23.50 -23.39 2.65
CA HIS A 689 23.73 -22.92 1.28
C HIS A 689 25.09 -22.21 1.15
N PHE A 690 25.61 -22.15 -0.07
CA PHE A 690 26.83 -21.40 -0.38
C PHE A 690 26.81 -20.82 -1.79
N ILE A 691 27.53 -19.70 -1.96
CA ILE A 691 27.89 -19.12 -3.27
C ILE A 691 29.38 -18.79 -3.23
N VAL A 692 30.15 -19.37 -4.15
CA VAL A 692 31.60 -19.22 -4.24
C VAL A 692 31.97 -18.79 -5.66
N PRO A 693 32.29 -17.50 -5.87
CA PRO A 693 32.82 -17.02 -7.15
C PRO A 693 34.29 -17.41 -7.30
N VAL A 694 34.66 -17.98 -8.45
CA VAL A 694 36.04 -18.33 -8.80
C VAL A 694 36.37 -17.71 -10.16
N PRO A 695 37.53 -17.03 -10.33
CA PRO A 695 37.95 -16.55 -11.64
C PRO A 695 37.91 -17.69 -12.67
N TYR A 696 37.27 -17.46 -13.81
CA TYR A 696 37.06 -18.50 -14.80
C TYR A 696 38.39 -18.94 -15.43
N ASP A 697 38.65 -20.25 -15.40
CA ASP A 697 39.80 -20.88 -16.06
C ASP A 697 39.32 -22.05 -16.92
N PRO A 698 39.45 -21.99 -18.26
CA PRO A 698 38.94 -23.01 -19.16
C PRO A 698 39.69 -24.36 -19.08
N SER A 699 40.78 -24.45 -18.31
CA SER A 699 41.47 -25.71 -18.04
C SER A 699 40.79 -26.56 -16.98
N VAL A 700 39.88 -25.97 -16.19
CA VAL A 700 39.13 -26.65 -15.12
C VAL A 700 38.14 -27.62 -15.74
N VAL A 701 38.21 -28.90 -15.34
CA VAL A 701 37.32 -29.97 -15.82
C VAL A 701 36.61 -30.70 -14.68
N ARG A 702 36.91 -30.31 -13.43
CA ARG A 702 36.35 -30.94 -12.23
C ARG A 702 36.32 -29.95 -11.09
N VAL A 703 35.21 -29.92 -10.36
CA VAL A 703 35.03 -29.13 -9.14
C VAL A 703 34.57 -30.04 -8.02
N THR A 704 35.09 -29.80 -6.81
CA THR A 704 34.71 -30.53 -5.60
C THR A 704 34.42 -29.58 -4.46
N VAL A 705 33.42 -29.91 -3.65
CA VAL A 705 33.22 -29.32 -2.32
C VAL A 705 33.85 -30.26 -1.30
N VAL A 706 34.68 -29.72 -0.41
CA VAL A 706 35.46 -30.51 0.56
C VAL A 706 35.12 -30.08 1.98
N HIS A 707 34.88 -31.04 2.85
CA HIS A 707 34.74 -30.83 4.29
C HIS A 707 35.48 -31.92 5.07
N GLY A 708 36.19 -31.54 6.15
CA GLY A 708 36.97 -32.49 6.95
C GLY A 708 38.11 -33.21 6.19
N GLY A 709 38.45 -32.75 4.99
CA GLY A 709 39.42 -33.40 4.09
C GLY A 709 38.83 -34.46 3.16
N PHE A 710 37.50 -34.60 3.11
CA PHE A 710 36.78 -35.50 2.20
C PHE A 710 35.99 -34.69 1.17
N ASP A 711 35.92 -35.19 -0.06
CA ASP A 711 35.07 -34.61 -1.11
C ASP A 711 33.61 -35.01 -0.80
N ILE A 712 32.78 -34.02 -0.49
CA ILE A 712 31.36 -34.19 -0.12
C ILE A 712 30.41 -33.93 -1.30
N ALA A 713 30.94 -33.31 -2.36
CA ALA A 713 30.30 -33.20 -3.67
C ALA A 713 31.36 -33.11 -4.76
N GLU A 714 31.02 -33.61 -5.93
CA GLU A 714 31.85 -33.53 -7.13
C GLU A 714 30.97 -33.23 -8.33
N ARG A 715 31.47 -32.37 -9.22
CA ARG A 715 30.94 -32.24 -10.58
C ARG A 715 32.09 -32.26 -11.58
N LEU A 716 31.90 -33.06 -12.62
CA LEU A 716 32.78 -33.13 -13.78
C LEU A 716 32.26 -32.18 -14.87
N ALA A 717 33.17 -31.68 -15.69
CA ALA A 717 32.79 -30.95 -16.90
C ALA A 717 31.98 -31.83 -17.84
N SER A 718 30.94 -31.26 -18.44
CA SER A 718 30.23 -31.85 -19.58
C SER A 718 31.18 -32.06 -20.76
N ALA A 719 30.85 -32.97 -21.68
CA ALA A 719 31.70 -33.23 -22.84
C ALA A 719 31.60 -32.11 -23.88
N HIS A 720 30.45 -31.47 -24.00
CA HIS A 720 30.24 -30.28 -24.82
C HIS A 720 29.77 -29.12 -23.96
N ALA A 721 29.63 -27.95 -24.56
CA ALA A 721 29.09 -26.78 -23.90
C ALA A 721 27.75 -26.46 -24.58
N PRO A 722 26.78 -25.92 -23.84
CA PRO A 722 25.48 -25.61 -24.41
C PRO A 722 25.58 -24.51 -25.46
N THR A 723 24.55 -24.43 -26.29
CA THR A 723 24.29 -23.32 -27.21
C THR A 723 22.96 -22.68 -26.86
N ILE A 724 22.84 -21.37 -27.09
CA ILE A 724 21.60 -20.64 -26.82
C ILE A 724 21.39 -19.52 -27.84
N SER A 725 20.14 -19.31 -28.23
CA SER A 725 19.71 -18.17 -29.04
C SER A 725 18.37 -17.64 -28.58
N ILE A 726 18.21 -16.32 -28.52
CA ILE A 726 16.93 -15.69 -28.16
C ILE A 726 16.05 -15.65 -29.40
N ILE A 727 14.83 -16.21 -29.30
CA ILE A 727 13.82 -16.22 -30.36
C ILE A 727 13.01 -14.93 -30.30
N PHE A 728 12.54 -14.55 -29.11
CA PHE A 728 11.78 -13.32 -28.88
C PHE A 728 12.17 -12.66 -27.54
N PRO A 729 12.47 -11.35 -27.52
CA PRO A 729 12.37 -10.40 -28.64
C PRO A 729 13.54 -10.51 -29.62
N ALA A 730 13.28 -10.36 -30.92
CA ALA A 730 14.28 -10.43 -31.98
C ALA A 730 15.00 -9.09 -32.21
N GLY A 731 14.44 -7.98 -31.72
CA GLY A 731 14.98 -6.63 -31.75
C GLY A 731 14.11 -5.64 -32.52
N GLY A 732 13.94 -4.44 -31.96
CA GLY A 732 13.19 -3.33 -32.55
C GLY A 732 11.67 -3.37 -32.30
N GLU A 733 11.15 -4.40 -31.65
CA GLU A 733 9.75 -4.50 -31.25
C GLU A 733 9.39 -3.44 -30.20
N THR A 734 8.11 -3.13 -30.10
CA THR A 734 7.54 -2.33 -29.00
C THR A 734 6.52 -3.19 -28.30
N LEU A 735 6.84 -3.60 -27.07
CA LEU A 735 6.04 -4.47 -26.24
C LEU A 735 5.17 -3.61 -25.32
N ALA A 736 3.86 -3.68 -25.49
CA ALA A 736 2.88 -2.85 -24.78
C ALA A 736 1.69 -3.65 -24.23
N THR A 737 1.68 -4.97 -24.39
CA THR A 737 0.71 -5.87 -23.75
C THR A 737 0.96 -5.92 -22.26
N ASP A 738 -0.05 -6.31 -21.47
CA ASP A 738 0.09 -6.40 -20.02
C ASP A 738 0.97 -7.57 -19.58
N ASP A 739 1.02 -8.64 -20.37
CA ASP A 739 1.99 -9.74 -20.21
C ASP A 739 2.98 -9.81 -21.36
N LEU A 740 4.27 -10.01 -21.02
CA LEU A 740 5.36 -10.15 -21.96
C LEU A 740 5.94 -11.56 -21.88
N THR A 741 5.82 -12.33 -22.95
CA THR A 741 6.46 -13.64 -23.06
C THR A 741 7.81 -13.51 -23.75
N PHE A 742 8.88 -13.96 -23.09
CA PHE A 742 10.23 -14.08 -23.64
C PHE A 742 10.52 -15.53 -23.98
N THR A 743 11.13 -15.78 -25.14
CA THR A 743 11.40 -17.14 -25.63
C THR A 743 12.82 -17.27 -26.18
N TRP A 744 13.44 -18.42 -25.96
CA TRP A 744 14.76 -18.78 -26.47
C TRP A 744 14.78 -20.24 -26.91
N ASP A 745 15.83 -20.62 -27.63
CA ASP A 745 16.15 -21.99 -28.02
C ASP A 745 17.51 -22.35 -27.46
N SER A 746 17.63 -23.52 -26.85
CA SER A 746 18.86 -24.01 -26.25
C SER A 746 19.12 -25.46 -26.61
N ALA A 747 20.38 -25.80 -26.84
CA ALA A 747 20.75 -27.17 -27.21
C ALA A 747 22.12 -27.55 -26.67
N ASP A 748 22.26 -28.83 -26.33
CA ASP A 748 23.49 -29.45 -25.89
C ASP A 748 23.76 -30.73 -26.70
N ASP A 749 24.98 -30.86 -27.22
CA ASP A 749 25.36 -31.94 -28.15
C ASP A 749 25.42 -33.32 -27.46
N ASP A 750 25.60 -33.38 -26.15
CA ASP A 750 25.50 -34.60 -25.33
C ASP A 750 24.15 -34.76 -24.62
N ALA A 751 23.19 -33.88 -24.92
CA ALA A 751 21.82 -33.89 -24.41
C ALA A 751 21.77 -33.83 -22.87
N ASP A 752 22.70 -33.09 -22.26
CA ASP A 752 22.59 -32.70 -20.86
C ASP A 752 21.35 -31.84 -20.62
N ALA A 753 20.75 -31.96 -19.43
CA ALA A 753 19.63 -31.12 -19.06
C ALA A 753 20.10 -29.68 -18.85
N LEU A 754 19.45 -28.73 -19.54
CA LEU A 754 19.79 -27.32 -19.49
C LEU A 754 18.91 -26.57 -18.49
N VAL A 755 19.52 -25.62 -17.79
CA VAL A 755 18.81 -24.61 -17.01
C VAL A 755 19.22 -23.21 -17.42
N HIS A 756 18.34 -22.25 -17.18
CA HIS A 756 18.48 -20.89 -17.64
C HIS A 756 18.52 -19.86 -16.50
N LEU A 757 19.42 -18.87 -16.63
CA LEU A 757 19.38 -17.61 -15.89
C LEU A 757 18.89 -16.53 -16.86
N VAL A 758 17.76 -15.89 -16.55
CA VAL A 758 17.13 -14.89 -17.41
C VAL A 758 17.24 -13.52 -16.76
N GLN A 759 17.75 -12.53 -17.49
CA GLN A 759 17.91 -11.17 -17.02
C GLN A 759 17.33 -10.17 -18.02
N TYR A 760 16.72 -9.12 -17.48
CA TYR A 760 16.18 -7.99 -18.22
C TYR A 760 16.97 -6.72 -17.89
N SER A 761 17.19 -5.88 -18.89
CA SER A 761 17.79 -4.57 -18.72
C SER A 761 16.95 -3.52 -19.44
N PRO A 762 16.51 -2.45 -18.77
CA PRO A 762 15.78 -1.35 -19.43
C PRO A 762 16.72 -0.35 -20.14
N ASP A 763 18.02 -0.40 -19.87
CA ASP A 763 18.99 0.69 -20.11
C ASP A 763 20.19 0.25 -20.97
N ASP A 764 19.94 -0.59 -21.96
CA ASP A 764 20.93 -1.10 -22.92
C ASP A 764 22.04 -1.96 -22.29
N GLY A 765 21.79 -2.54 -21.11
CA GLY A 765 22.68 -3.46 -20.41
C GLY A 765 23.56 -2.80 -19.34
N VAL A 766 23.22 -1.59 -18.89
CA VAL A 766 23.92 -0.90 -17.80
C VAL A 766 23.54 -1.49 -16.45
N SER A 767 22.24 -1.73 -16.22
CA SER A 767 21.69 -2.44 -15.07
C SER A 767 20.91 -3.67 -15.52
N TRP A 768 20.89 -4.71 -14.68
CA TRP A 768 20.24 -5.98 -14.96
C TRP A 768 19.38 -6.40 -13.78
N GLN A 769 18.12 -6.75 -14.05
CA GLN A 769 17.19 -7.39 -13.14
C GLN A 769 17.10 -8.87 -13.51
N THR A 770 17.34 -9.75 -12.55
CA THR A 770 17.17 -11.20 -12.75
C THR A 770 15.69 -11.57 -12.66
N LEU A 771 15.15 -12.15 -13.72
CA LEU A 771 13.74 -12.55 -13.83
C LEU A 771 13.50 -14.01 -13.44
N ALA A 772 14.47 -14.89 -13.72
CA ALA A 772 14.41 -16.30 -13.36
C ALA A 772 15.82 -16.84 -13.11
N VAL A 773 15.96 -17.72 -12.13
CA VAL A 773 17.21 -18.41 -11.79
C VAL A 773 16.99 -19.91 -11.92
N ALA A 774 17.86 -20.59 -12.68
CA ALA A 774 17.87 -22.04 -12.85
C ALA A 774 16.55 -22.64 -13.39
N THR A 775 15.84 -21.93 -14.27
CA THR A 775 14.60 -22.45 -14.89
C THR A 775 14.91 -23.44 -16.02
N PRO A 776 14.27 -24.63 -16.08
CA PRO A 776 14.42 -25.56 -17.19
C PRO A 776 13.59 -25.13 -18.42
N ALA A 777 12.69 -24.16 -18.28
CA ALA A 777 11.85 -23.69 -19.36
C ALA A 777 12.67 -22.93 -20.41
N GLU A 778 12.18 -22.93 -21.64
CA GLU A 778 12.71 -22.14 -22.76
C GLU A 778 11.91 -20.86 -23.02
N SER A 779 10.99 -20.56 -22.10
CA SER A 779 10.21 -19.33 -22.08
C SER A 779 9.89 -18.90 -20.66
N ILE A 780 9.66 -17.60 -20.49
CA ILE A 780 9.02 -17.04 -19.29
C ILE A 780 8.00 -15.99 -19.72
N THR A 781 6.90 -15.89 -18.98
CA THR A 781 5.94 -14.78 -19.10
C THR A 781 6.08 -13.90 -17.88
N VAL A 782 6.25 -12.60 -18.10
CA VAL A 782 6.41 -11.60 -17.04
C VAL A 782 5.40 -10.48 -17.28
N PRO A 783 4.60 -10.09 -16.27
CA PRO A 783 3.73 -8.94 -16.40
C PRO A 783 4.56 -7.69 -16.66
N ARG A 784 4.16 -6.89 -17.64
CA ARG A 784 4.82 -5.63 -18.02
C ARG A 784 4.95 -4.68 -16.83
N ALA A 785 3.96 -4.68 -15.93
CA ALA A 785 3.98 -3.91 -14.68
C ALA A 785 5.17 -4.26 -13.77
N GLU A 786 5.76 -5.46 -13.90
CA GLU A 786 6.95 -5.89 -13.15
C GLU A 786 8.26 -5.45 -13.79
N LEU A 787 8.24 -4.95 -15.03
CA LEU A 787 9.43 -4.54 -15.77
C LEU A 787 9.51 -3.03 -15.83
N THR A 788 10.67 -2.47 -15.47
CA THR A 788 10.96 -1.07 -15.75
C THR A 788 10.95 -0.83 -17.25
N ALA A 789 10.12 0.09 -17.74
CA ALA A 789 10.06 0.40 -19.16
C ALA A 789 11.39 0.95 -19.70
N GLY A 790 11.64 0.74 -20.99
CA GLY A 790 12.91 1.11 -21.61
C GLY A 790 12.81 1.14 -23.12
N THR A 791 13.38 2.18 -23.75
CA THR A 791 13.41 2.34 -25.22
C THR A 791 14.58 1.61 -25.88
N SER A 792 15.48 1.05 -25.08
CA SER A 792 16.62 0.23 -25.51
C SER A 792 16.78 -0.94 -24.54
N ALA A 793 15.66 -1.59 -24.24
CA ALA A 793 15.62 -2.74 -23.38
C ALA A 793 16.38 -3.92 -24.01
N ARG A 794 16.96 -4.79 -23.17
CA ARG A 794 17.66 -6.01 -23.56
C ARG A 794 17.22 -7.17 -22.69
N LEU A 795 17.18 -8.35 -23.30
CA LEU A 795 17.07 -9.63 -22.63
C LEU A 795 18.42 -10.32 -22.70
N ARG A 796 18.87 -10.92 -21.61
CA ARG A 796 20.04 -11.80 -21.57
C ARG A 796 19.64 -13.12 -20.95
N VAL A 797 20.05 -14.21 -21.60
CA VAL A 797 19.81 -15.56 -21.10
C VAL A 797 21.12 -16.33 -21.08
N TYR A 798 21.43 -16.96 -19.95
CA TYR A 798 22.49 -17.94 -19.83
C TYR A 798 21.90 -19.34 -19.84
N ALA A 799 22.40 -20.25 -20.68
CA ALA A 799 22.12 -21.68 -20.58
C ALA A 799 23.29 -22.39 -19.89
N SER A 800 23.00 -23.28 -18.95
CA SER A 800 24.01 -24.11 -18.27
C SER A 800 23.67 -25.59 -18.35
N ASP A 801 24.66 -26.41 -18.70
CA ASP A 801 24.62 -27.88 -18.68
C ASP A 801 24.95 -28.47 -17.29
N GLY A 802 25.10 -27.60 -16.28
CA GLY A 802 25.58 -27.95 -14.95
C GLY A 802 27.03 -27.52 -14.67
N PHE A 803 27.87 -27.36 -15.68
CA PHE A 803 29.29 -27.00 -15.53
C PHE A 803 29.75 -25.90 -16.50
N HIS A 804 29.47 -26.03 -17.79
CA HIS A 804 29.67 -24.97 -18.76
C HIS A 804 28.42 -24.09 -18.83
N SER A 805 28.60 -22.91 -19.41
CA SER A 805 27.48 -22.03 -19.74
C SER A 805 27.71 -21.29 -21.04
N ALA A 806 26.61 -21.01 -21.75
CA ALA A 806 26.57 -20.13 -22.90
C ALA A 806 25.64 -18.94 -22.62
N GLU A 807 25.90 -17.81 -23.28
CA GLU A 807 25.13 -16.57 -23.12
C GLU A 807 24.57 -16.12 -24.48
N ALA A 808 23.31 -15.70 -24.49
CA ALA A 808 22.73 -14.90 -25.57
C ALA A 808 22.20 -13.58 -24.99
N THR A 809 22.42 -12.48 -25.71
CA THR A 809 21.81 -11.17 -25.42
C THR A 809 21.03 -10.70 -26.65
N SER A 810 19.80 -10.24 -26.45
CA SER A 810 18.93 -9.78 -27.52
C SER A 810 19.45 -8.48 -28.16
N ALA A 811 18.99 -8.22 -29.39
CA ALA A 811 19.04 -6.86 -29.92
C ALA A 811 18.12 -5.94 -29.09
N PRO A 812 18.34 -4.60 -29.11
CA PRO A 812 17.51 -3.66 -28.34
C PRO A 812 16.06 -3.70 -28.78
N PHE A 813 15.12 -3.67 -27.84
CA PHE A 813 13.68 -3.53 -28.06
C PHE A 813 13.11 -2.44 -27.15
N THR A 814 11.83 -2.12 -27.31
CA THR A 814 11.12 -1.15 -26.46
C THR A 814 10.10 -1.87 -25.59
N VAL A 815 10.11 -1.58 -24.29
CA VAL A 815 9.01 -1.89 -23.36
C VAL A 815 8.26 -0.58 -23.09
N ALA A 816 6.94 -0.59 -23.25
CA ALA A 816 6.09 0.57 -23.05
C ALA A 816 5.98 0.97 -21.57
N ASN A 817 5.81 2.28 -21.32
CA ASN A 817 5.69 2.90 -20.01
C ASN A 817 4.52 2.31 -19.19
N ASN A 818 4.74 2.08 -17.91
CA ASN A 818 3.70 1.68 -16.97
C ASN A 818 2.96 2.94 -16.48
N PRO A 819 1.62 2.95 -16.38
CA PRO A 819 0.96 4.06 -15.70
C PRO A 819 1.34 4.05 -14.20
N PRO A 820 1.35 5.22 -13.53
CA PRO A 820 1.61 5.25 -12.11
C PRO A 820 0.50 4.51 -11.34
N GLY A 821 0.82 3.95 -10.17
CA GLY A 821 -0.15 3.59 -9.14
C GLY A 821 -0.40 4.76 -8.20
N VAL A 822 -1.65 4.98 -7.82
CA VAL A 822 -2.06 6.05 -6.88
C VAL A 822 -2.92 5.46 -5.78
N SER A 823 -2.70 5.89 -4.55
CA SER A 823 -3.57 5.58 -3.43
C SER A 823 -3.69 6.76 -2.48
N ILE A 824 -4.92 7.08 -2.07
CA ILE A 824 -5.25 8.07 -1.06
C ILE A 824 -5.04 7.45 0.32
N LEU A 825 -4.19 8.10 1.11
CA LEU A 825 -3.88 7.73 2.49
C LEU A 825 -4.64 8.58 3.51
N ALA A 826 -5.08 9.78 3.11
CA ALA A 826 -5.96 10.65 3.88
C ALA A 826 -6.70 11.62 2.94
N PRO A 827 -7.96 12.01 3.21
CA PRO A 827 -8.83 11.50 4.26
C PRO A 827 -9.15 10.01 4.10
N ARG A 828 -9.69 9.38 5.16
CA ARG A 828 -10.30 8.06 5.04
C ARG A 828 -11.72 8.21 4.48
N GLN A 829 -12.24 7.12 3.92
CA GLN A 829 -13.64 7.03 3.52
C GLN A 829 -14.55 7.47 4.68
N GLY A 830 -15.55 8.29 4.38
CA GLY A 830 -16.52 8.80 5.36
C GLY A 830 -16.00 9.93 6.27
N SER A 831 -14.75 10.38 6.14
CA SER A 831 -14.20 11.41 7.06
C SER A 831 -15.07 12.67 7.10
N PHE A 832 -15.34 13.16 8.30
CA PHE A 832 -16.17 14.36 8.51
C PHE A 832 -15.31 15.59 8.83
N TYR A 833 -15.65 16.72 8.22
CA TYR A 833 -14.97 18.00 8.39
C TYR A 833 -15.94 19.16 8.68
N THR A 834 -15.55 20.06 9.58
CA THR A 834 -16.21 21.34 9.85
C THR A 834 -15.45 22.51 9.25
N ALA A 835 -16.10 23.66 9.08
CA ALA A 835 -15.53 24.82 8.38
C ALA A 835 -14.17 25.33 8.92
N VAL A 836 -13.81 25.05 10.18
CA VAL A 836 -12.56 25.53 10.82
C VAL A 836 -11.47 24.46 10.95
N GLN A 837 -11.76 23.21 10.55
CA GLN A 837 -10.77 22.13 10.61
C GLN A 837 -9.77 22.22 9.44
N THR A 838 -8.55 21.72 9.68
CA THR A 838 -7.60 21.46 8.60
C THR A 838 -8.03 20.20 7.85
N LEU A 839 -8.36 20.35 6.57
CA LEU A 839 -8.47 19.26 5.61
C LEU A 839 -7.06 18.81 5.21
N TYR A 840 -6.69 17.61 5.64
CA TYR A 840 -5.41 16.99 5.31
C TYR A 840 -5.61 15.95 4.21
N LEU A 841 -5.17 16.27 2.99
CA LEU A 841 -5.20 15.39 1.84
C LEU A 841 -3.81 14.79 1.64
N ARG A 842 -3.74 13.48 1.54
CA ARG A 842 -2.51 12.75 1.28
C ARG A 842 -2.76 11.59 0.34
N CYS A 843 -1.95 11.50 -0.69
CA CYS A 843 -1.89 10.36 -1.58
C CYS A 843 -0.44 10.02 -1.81
N VAL A 844 -0.20 8.76 -2.07
CA VAL A 844 1.07 8.29 -2.60
C VAL A 844 0.86 7.98 -4.06
N ALA A 845 1.86 8.33 -4.87
CA ALA A 845 1.91 7.99 -6.27
C ALA A 845 3.27 7.38 -6.56
N GLU A 846 3.32 6.15 -7.03
CA GLU A 846 4.56 5.53 -7.52
C GLU A 846 4.38 5.12 -8.97
N ASP A 847 5.46 5.24 -9.69
CA ASP A 847 5.60 4.72 -11.03
C ASP A 847 6.74 3.69 -11.06
N ARG A 848 6.64 2.67 -11.92
CA ARG A 848 7.64 1.59 -11.99
C ARG A 848 8.99 2.12 -12.48
N GLU A 849 8.98 3.11 -13.37
CA GLU A 849 10.18 3.71 -13.94
C GLU A 849 10.76 4.79 -13.00
N GLU A 850 9.89 5.62 -12.44
CA GLU A 850 10.26 6.81 -11.68
C GLU A 850 10.25 6.62 -10.15
N GLY A 851 9.76 5.49 -9.65
CA GLY A 851 9.55 5.28 -8.22
C GLY A 851 8.49 6.23 -7.69
N GLU A 852 8.62 6.70 -6.45
CA GLU A 852 7.68 7.69 -5.92
C GLU A 852 7.74 8.97 -6.76
N LEU A 853 6.59 9.33 -7.32
CA LEU A 853 6.44 10.54 -8.09
C LEU A 853 6.54 11.73 -7.12
N PRO A 854 7.25 12.81 -7.50
CA PRO A 854 7.33 13.99 -6.66
C PRO A 854 5.93 14.56 -6.44
N GLY A 855 5.61 15.10 -5.27
CA GLY A 855 4.27 15.66 -5.01
C GLY A 855 3.74 16.66 -6.04
N THR A 856 4.61 17.31 -6.81
CA THR A 856 4.20 18.16 -7.95
C THR A 856 3.50 17.42 -9.09
N SER A 857 3.63 16.10 -9.14
CA SER A 857 2.97 15.18 -10.08
C SER A 857 1.57 14.79 -9.64
N SER A 858 1.20 15.07 -8.39
CA SER A 858 -0.11 14.76 -7.82
C SER A 858 -1.00 16.00 -7.75
N SER A 859 -2.27 15.86 -8.10
CA SER A 859 -3.26 16.92 -8.05
C SER A 859 -4.55 16.43 -7.40
N TRP A 860 -5.18 17.33 -6.65
CA TRP A 860 -6.40 17.03 -5.88
C TRP A 860 -7.61 17.76 -6.45
N SER A 861 -8.75 17.07 -6.46
CA SER A 861 -10.03 17.66 -6.81
C SER A 861 -11.18 17.10 -5.98
N SER A 862 -12.18 17.94 -5.75
CA SER A 862 -13.53 17.60 -5.28
C SER A 862 -14.46 17.50 -6.49
N ASP A 863 -15.33 16.50 -6.52
CA ASP A 863 -16.39 16.37 -7.53
C ASP A 863 -17.40 17.54 -7.51
N VAL A 864 -17.55 18.20 -6.36
CA VAL A 864 -18.44 19.36 -6.18
C VAL A 864 -17.70 20.69 -6.41
N ASP A 865 -16.55 20.89 -5.78
CA ASP A 865 -15.85 22.20 -5.75
C ASP A 865 -14.70 22.30 -6.76
N GLY A 866 -14.33 21.21 -7.40
CA GLY A 866 -13.28 21.17 -8.41
C GLY A 866 -11.88 21.14 -7.80
N PHE A 867 -10.93 21.83 -8.43
CA PHE A 867 -9.49 21.75 -8.09
C PHE A 867 -9.18 22.29 -6.69
N LEU A 868 -8.50 21.46 -5.87
CA LEU A 868 -8.14 21.77 -4.49
C LEU A 868 -6.65 22.14 -4.35
N GLY A 869 -5.76 21.54 -5.15
CA GLY A 869 -4.34 21.87 -5.16
C GLY A 869 -3.44 20.83 -5.82
N ILE A 870 -2.13 21.07 -5.75
CA ILE A 870 -1.06 20.17 -6.23
C ILE A 870 -0.18 19.81 -5.03
N GLY A 871 0.19 18.53 -4.94
CA GLY A 871 0.93 17.96 -3.81
C GLY A 871 0.51 16.51 -3.57
N ASP A 872 1.46 15.67 -3.20
CA ASP A 872 1.25 14.36 -2.56
C ASP A 872 0.69 14.53 -1.15
N ASP A 873 1.17 15.54 -0.42
CA ASP A 873 0.61 16.08 0.81
C ASP A 873 0.05 17.49 0.55
N LEU A 874 -1.23 17.70 0.86
CA LEU A 874 -1.89 19.00 0.74
C LEU A 874 -2.72 19.30 1.98
N GLU A 875 -2.46 20.44 2.59
CA GLU A 875 -3.16 20.90 3.79
C GLU A 875 -3.95 22.17 3.46
N LEU A 876 -5.26 22.10 3.67
CA LEU A 876 -6.19 23.18 3.36
C LEU A 876 -7.07 23.44 4.58
N SER A 877 -7.65 24.63 4.68
CA SER A 877 -8.82 24.80 5.53
C SER A 877 -9.99 24.05 4.90
N ALA A 878 -10.75 23.26 5.66
CA ALA A 878 -11.96 22.62 5.17
C ALA A 878 -13.03 23.63 4.71
N ALA A 879 -12.89 24.92 5.02
CA ALA A 879 -13.69 26.00 4.44
C ALA A 879 -13.56 26.12 2.90
N VAL A 880 -12.55 25.51 2.29
CA VAL A 880 -12.44 25.44 0.82
C VAL A 880 -13.52 24.59 0.16
N LEU A 881 -14.15 23.69 0.93
CA LEU A 881 -15.24 22.84 0.46
C LEU A 881 -16.61 23.49 0.77
N SER A 882 -17.57 23.30 -0.13
CA SER A 882 -18.99 23.61 0.14
C SER A 882 -19.62 22.58 1.06
N ASP A 883 -20.78 22.86 1.69
CA ASP A 883 -21.42 21.85 2.54
C ASP A 883 -22.01 20.71 1.70
N GLY A 884 -21.76 19.46 2.10
CA GLY A 884 -22.25 18.27 1.43
C GLY A 884 -21.26 17.09 1.47
N VAL A 885 -21.61 16.05 0.72
CA VAL A 885 -20.72 14.92 0.45
C VAL A 885 -19.82 15.27 -0.73
N HIS A 886 -18.52 15.02 -0.60
CA HIS A 886 -17.52 15.22 -1.64
C HIS A 886 -16.81 13.91 -1.92
N ASN A 887 -16.61 13.59 -3.19
CA ASN A 887 -15.62 12.61 -3.62
C ASN A 887 -14.31 13.34 -3.91
N ILE A 888 -13.32 13.12 -3.05
CA ILE A 888 -12.00 13.72 -3.13
C ILE A 888 -11.09 12.77 -3.92
N THR A 889 -10.63 13.23 -5.07
CA THR A 889 -9.79 12.46 -6.00
C THR A 889 -8.36 13.00 -5.98
N CYS A 890 -7.38 12.10 -5.83
CA CYS A 890 -5.99 12.38 -6.17
C CYS A 890 -5.68 11.78 -7.54
N THR A 891 -5.12 12.60 -8.43
CA THR A 891 -4.64 12.21 -9.76
C THR A 891 -3.15 12.41 -9.81
N ALA A 892 -2.38 11.35 -10.07
CA ALA A 892 -0.95 11.47 -10.32
C ALA A 892 -0.62 11.32 -11.80
N THR A 893 0.42 12.02 -12.25
CA THR A 893 0.90 12.02 -13.63
C THR A 893 2.40 11.76 -13.68
N ASP A 894 2.84 10.75 -14.41
CA ASP A 894 4.26 10.46 -14.62
C ASP A 894 4.91 11.44 -15.63
N ALA A 895 6.22 11.35 -15.83
CA ALA A 895 6.98 12.21 -16.74
C ALA A 895 6.66 11.98 -18.23
N THR A 896 6.05 10.85 -18.58
CA THR A 896 5.59 10.56 -19.95
C THR A 896 4.17 11.10 -20.21
N GLY A 897 3.44 11.42 -19.14
CA GLY A 897 2.07 11.92 -19.15
C GLY A 897 1.00 10.87 -18.93
N ALA A 898 1.36 9.64 -18.54
CA ALA A 898 0.35 8.66 -18.12
C ALA A 898 -0.17 9.02 -16.72
N THR A 899 -1.44 8.71 -16.47
CA THR A 899 -2.14 9.14 -15.25
C THR A 899 -2.86 7.99 -14.58
N ALA A 900 -2.93 8.04 -13.26
CA ALA A 900 -3.84 7.21 -12.47
C ALA A 900 -4.50 8.03 -11.37
N THR A 901 -5.60 7.51 -10.85
CA THR A 901 -6.44 8.19 -9.87
C THR A 901 -6.89 7.25 -8.78
N ASP A 902 -7.03 7.80 -7.57
CA ASP A 902 -7.77 7.17 -6.48
C ASP A 902 -8.74 8.21 -5.88
N SER A 903 -9.83 7.77 -5.25
CA SER A 903 -10.89 8.65 -4.73
C SER A 903 -11.47 8.17 -3.41
N VAL A 904 -11.83 9.13 -2.56
CA VAL A 904 -12.41 8.89 -1.24
C VAL A 904 -13.60 9.83 -0.97
N ALA A 905 -14.68 9.30 -0.41
CA ALA A 905 -15.83 10.12 -0.02
C ALA A 905 -15.61 10.75 1.36
N ILE A 906 -15.91 12.04 1.51
CA ILE A 906 -15.91 12.78 2.78
C ILE A 906 -17.16 13.64 2.90
N VAL A 907 -17.41 14.13 4.11
CA VAL A 907 -18.52 15.03 4.41
C VAL A 907 -17.98 16.34 4.95
N LYS A 908 -18.50 17.46 4.44
CA LYS A 908 -18.24 18.79 5.00
C LYS A 908 -19.53 19.47 5.40
N ALA A 909 -19.58 20.03 6.61
CA ALA A 909 -20.76 20.76 7.13
C ALA A 909 -20.37 21.99 7.96
N THR A 910 -21.17 23.07 7.88
CA THR A 910 -20.88 24.35 8.56
C THR A 910 -21.29 24.38 10.02
N ILE A 911 -22.25 23.55 10.44
CA ILE A 911 -22.75 23.51 11.82
C ILE A 911 -22.72 22.06 12.28
N PHE A 912 -22.22 21.86 13.50
CA PHE A 912 -22.44 20.66 14.30
C PHE A 912 -23.95 20.64 14.58
N GLU A 913 -24.79 20.22 13.62
CA GLU A 913 -25.97 19.48 14.03
C GLU A 913 -25.37 18.40 14.92
N PHE A 914 -25.59 18.50 16.23
CA PHE A 914 -25.16 17.47 17.16
C PHE A 914 -25.72 16.20 16.55
N MET A 915 -24.82 15.45 15.93
CA MET A 915 -25.10 14.11 15.48
C MET A 915 -25.33 13.40 16.80
N ASP A 916 -26.60 13.38 17.11
CA ASP A 916 -27.30 12.47 17.98
C ASP A 916 -28.16 11.70 16.99
N CYS A 917 -27.47 11.00 16.10
CA CYS A 917 -28.09 10.28 14.99
C CYS A 917 -29.01 9.17 15.50
N ASN A 918 -28.73 8.64 16.70
CA ASN A 918 -29.58 7.70 17.40
C ASN A 918 -30.72 8.39 18.20
N ALA A 919 -30.76 9.73 18.20
CA ALA A 919 -31.77 10.61 18.80
C ALA A 919 -32.03 10.34 20.30
N ASN A 920 -30.98 9.99 21.04
CA ASN A 920 -31.01 9.68 22.47
C ASN A 920 -30.77 10.90 23.40
N GLU A 921 -30.63 12.09 22.83
CA GLU A 921 -30.32 13.38 23.46
C GLU A 921 -28.88 13.47 24.02
N VAL A 922 -28.00 12.57 23.62
CA VAL A 922 -26.55 12.53 23.88
C VAL A 922 -25.83 12.68 22.54
N SER A 923 -24.80 13.52 22.50
CA SER A 923 -24.00 13.65 21.28
C SER A 923 -23.22 12.37 21.00
N ASP A 924 -23.10 12.00 19.73
CA ASP A 924 -22.25 10.92 19.24
C ASP A 924 -20.82 10.97 19.79
N LEU A 925 -20.26 12.18 19.95
CA LEU A 925 -18.90 12.36 20.52
C LEU A 925 -18.84 11.90 21.98
N ILE A 926 -19.93 12.06 22.74
CA ILE A 926 -20.09 11.51 24.09
C ILE A 926 -20.39 10.02 24.00
N ASP A 927 -21.22 9.57 23.07
CA ASP A 927 -21.57 8.14 22.94
C ASP A 927 -20.36 7.26 22.62
N VAL A 928 -19.50 7.69 21.70
CA VAL A 928 -18.24 7.01 21.38
C VAL A 928 -17.28 7.08 22.57
N ALA A 929 -17.18 8.24 23.25
CA ALA A 929 -16.28 8.40 24.39
C ALA A 929 -16.70 7.60 25.63
N ASP A 930 -18.00 7.40 25.85
CA ASP A 930 -18.55 6.57 26.92
C ASP A 930 -18.70 5.09 26.52
N GLY A 931 -18.48 4.76 25.24
CA GLY A 931 -18.68 3.42 24.69
C GLY A 931 -20.14 2.98 24.72
N THR A 932 -21.09 3.93 24.75
CA THR A 932 -22.52 3.66 24.62
C THR A 932 -22.93 3.41 23.17
N SER A 933 -22.14 3.90 22.21
CA SER A 933 -22.18 3.48 20.80
C SER A 933 -20.79 3.02 20.32
N PRO A 934 -20.71 1.95 19.51
CA PRO A 934 -19.46 1.52 18.87
C PRO A 934 -19.01 2.50 17.77
N ASP A 935 -17.69 2.61 17.59
CA ASP A 935 -17.04 3.29 16.45
C ASP A 935 -15.81 2.45 16.09
N CYS A 936 -16.02 1.46 15.24
CA CYS A 936 -15.03 0.43 14.95
C CYS A 936 -13.95 0.90 13.96
N ASN A 937 -14.32 1.77 13.01
CA ASN A 937 -13.41 2.32 11.99
C ASN A 937 -12.67 3.58 12.48
N VAL A 938 -13.02 4.07 13.69
CA VAL A 938 -12.40 5.19 14.42
C VAL A 938 -12.44 6.48 13.61
N ASN A 939 -13.51 6.66 12.85
CA ASN A 939 -13.78 7.90 12.13
C ASN A 939 -14.58 8.91 12.99
N PHE A 940 -14.91 8.51 14.23
CA PHE A 940 -15.66 9.26 15.24
C PHE A 940 -17.14 9.52 14.89
N ILE A 941 -17.70 8.72 13.99
CA ILE A 941 -19.14 8.60 13.74
C ILE A 941 -19.52 7.21 14.29
N PRO A 942 -20.56 7.10 15.15
CA PRO A 942 -21.02 5.81 15.62
C PRO A 942 -21.37 4.87 14.46
N ASP A 943 -21.06 3.59 14.60
CA ASP A 943 -21.29 2.54 13.60
C ASP A 943 -22.73 2.59 13.04
N GLU A 944 -23.73 2.68 13.92
CA GLU A 944 -25.13 2.72 13.53
C GLU A 944 -25.50 3.94 12.66
N CYS A 945 -24.70 5.00 12.73
CA CYS A 945 -24.90 6.27 12.04
C CYS A 945 -24.09 6.35 10.76
N ASP A 946 -22.91 5.75 10.77
CA ASP A 946 -22.08 5.49 9.60
C ASP A 946 -22.90 4.71 8.54
N ILE A 947 -23.57 3.64 9.00
CA ILE A 947 -24.47 2.82 8.17
C ILE A 947 -25.72 3.59 7.75
N ALA A 948 -26.40 4.25 8.69
CA ALA A 948 -27.67 4.92 8.40
C ALA A 948 -27.52 6.10 7.42
N ALA A 949 -26.38 6.79 7.45
CA ALA A 949 -26.05 7.85 6.52
C ALA A 949 -25.53 7.34 5.17
N GLY A 950 -25.25 6.03 5.04
CA GLY A 950 -24.68 5.40 3.86
C GLY A 950 -23.21 5.75 3.64
N PHE A 951 -22.50 6.13 4.71
CA PHE A 951 -21.06 6.35 4.70
C PHE A 951 -20.30 5.02 4.72
N SER A 952 -20.87 4.02 5.39
CA SER A 952 -20.42 2.63 5.40
C SER A 952 -21.53 1.67 4.99
N GLY A 953 -21.14 0.53 4.42
CA GLY A 953 -22.06 -0.58 4.12
C GLY A 953 -22.38 -1.40 5.37
N ASP A 954 -23.55 -2.01 5.41
CA ASP A 954 -23.91 -3.08 6.36
C ASP A 954 -24.79 -4.06 5.59
N CYS A 955 -24.12 -4.85 4.77
CA CYS A 955 -24.80 -5.69 3.81
C CYS A 955 -25.43 -6.93 4.47
N ASN A 956 -24.86 -7.41 5.59
CA ASN A 956 -25.43 -8.51 6.36
C ASN A 956 -26.50 -8.04 7.39
N GLY A 957 -26.65 -6.73 7.58
CA GLY A 957 -27.68 -6.09 8.42
C GLY A 957 -27.46 -6.31 9.91
N ASN A 958 -26.23 -6.56 10.34
CA ASN A 958 -25.89 -6.87 11.73
C ASN A 958 -25.67 -5.60 12.59
N GLY A 959 -25.66 -4.42 11.98
CA GLY A 959 -25.41 -3.13 12.62
C GLY A 959 -23.94 -2.79 12.85
N VAL A 960 -23.02 -3.52 12.22
CA VAL A 960 -21.56 -3.28 12.19
C VAL A 960 -21.17 -2.96 10.74
N PRO A 961 -20.36 -1.93 10.50
CA PRO A 961 -19.87 -1.61 9.16
C PRO A 961 -19.14 -2.78 8.50
N ASP A 962 -19.33 -2.94 7.19
CA ASP A 962 -18.73 -3.99 6.37
C ASP A 962 -17.20 -4.04 6.52
N GLU A 963 -16.52 -2.88 6.51
CA GLU A 963 -15.07 -2.81 6.70
C GLU A 963 -14.61 -3.28 8.09
N CYS A 964 -15.49 -3.20 9.09
CA CYS A 964 -15.22 -3.67 10.45
C CYS A 964 -15.49 -5.16 10.60
N ASP A 965 -16.49 -5.69 9.91
CA ASP A 965 -16.71 -7.13 9.80
C ASP A 965 -15.52 -7.82 9.12
N ILE A 966 -14.98 -7.21 8.06
CA ILE A 966 -13.74 -7.67 7.40
C ILE A 966 -12.55 -7.56 8.35
N ALA A 967 -12.32 -6.38 8.96
CA ALA A 967 -11.18 -6.16 9.85
C ALA A 967 -11.18 -7.05 11.09
N SER A 968 -12.37 -7.47 11.56
CA SER A 968 -12.53 -8.39 12.68
C SER A 968 -12.52 -9.88 12.28
N GLY A 969 -12.50 -10.18 10.97
CA GLY A 969 -12.53 -11.53 10.42
C GLY A 969 -13.88 -12.23 10.56
N LEU A 970 -14.97 -11.48 10.75
CA LEU A 970 -16.34 -11.98 10.76
C LEU A 970 -16.86 -12.23 9.34
N GLU A 971 -16.41 -11.42 8.38
CA GLU A 971 -16.65 -11.58 6.95
C GLU A 971 -15.31 -11.70 6.21
N THR A 972 -15.36 -12.24 5.00
CA THR A 972 -14.19 -12.42 4.13
C THR A 972 -14.30 -11.43 2.97
N ASP A 973 -13.18 -10.84 2.55
CA ASP A 973 -13.08 -9.96 1.38
C ASP A 973 -11.85 -10.44 0.59
N CYS A 974 -12.08 -11.45 -0.24
CA CYS A 974 -11.03 -12.17 -0.95
C CYS A 974 -10.42 -11.32 -2.09
N ASN A 975 -11.22 -10.45 -2.71
CA ASN A 975 -10.76 -9.55 -3.78
C ASN A 975 -10.21 -8.21 -3.23
N SER A 976 -10.32 -7.99 -1.91
CA SER A 976 -9.82 -6.83 -1.16
C SER A 976 -10.37 -5.49 -1.66
N ASN A 977 -11.60 -5.49 -2.18
CA ASN A 977 -12.24 -4.29 -2.71
C ASN A 977 -12.94 -3.45 -1.61
N GLY A 978 -12.93 -3.92 -0.36
CA GLY A 978 -13.57 -3.29 0.80
C GLY A 978 -15.04 -3.66 0.98
N VAL A 979 -15.57 -4.59 0.18
CA VAL A 979 -16.93 -5.15 0.25
C VAL A 979 -16.81 -6.63 0.57
N PRO A 980 -17.57 -7.16 1.54
CA PRO A 980 -17.57 -8.59 1.84
C PRO A 980 -17.95 -9.45 0.64
N ASP A 981 -17.33 -10.62 0.53
CA ASP A 981 -17.59 -11.66 -0.47
C ASP A 981 -19.09 -11.97 -0.62
N SER A 982 -19.77 -12.13 0.53
CA SER A 982 -21.20 -12.41 0.60
C SER A 982 -22.05 -11.31 -0.06
N CYS A 983 -21.51 -10.09 -0.13
CA CYS A 983 -22.18 -8.88 -0.57
C CYS A 983 -21.88 -8.59 -2.04
N ASP A 984 -20.66 -8.85 -2.49
CA ASP A 984 -20.31 -8.90 -3.90
C ASP A 984 -21.19 -9.90 -4.67
N ILE A 985 -21.39 -11.10 -4.12
CA ILE A 985 -22.26 -12.13 -4.69
C ILE A 985 -23.73 -11.68 -4.68
N SER A 986 -24.22 -11.16 -3.55
CA SER A 986 -25.64 -10.80 -3.41
C SER A 986 -26.07 -9.63 -4.30
N THR A 987 -25.16 -8.69 -4.55
CA THR A 987 -25.38 -7.53 -5.42
C THR A 987 -25.18 -7.87 -6.90
N GLY A 988 -24.55 -9.02 -7.19
CA GLY A 988 -24.16 -9.44 -8.53
C GLY A 988 -22.96 -8.65 -9.06
N ALA A 989 -22.19 -8.01 -8.18
CA ALA A 989 -20.89 -7.44 -8.53
C ALA A 989 -19.90 -8.56 -8.88
N SER A 990 -20.01 -9.70 -8.18
CA SER A 990 -19.27 -10.93 -8.46
C SER A 990 -20.19 -12.12 -8.68
N GLY A 991 -19.71 -13.12 -9.42
CA GLY A 991 -20.39 -14.40 -9.62
C GLY A 991 -20.13 -15.38 -8.49
N ASP A 992 -21.00 -16.38 -8.32
CA ASP A 992 -20.78 -17.56 -7.46
C ASP A 992 -21.47 -18.73 -8.15
N CYS A 993 -20.80 -19.28 -9.15
CA CYS A 993 -21.34 -20.32 -10.02
C CYS A 993 -21.58 -21.63 -9.28
N ASN A 994 -20.73 -21.97 -8.31
CA ASN A 994 -20.82 -23.22 -7.55
C ASN A 994 -21.70 -23.09 -6.28
N GLY A 995 -22.08 -21.88 -5.88
CA GLY A 995 -22.96 -21.57 -4.77
C GLY A 995 -22.32 -21.80 -3.40
N ASN A 996 -21.00 -21.74 -3.31
CA ASN A 996 -20.25 -22.02 -2.07
C ASN A 996 -20.15 -20.77 -1.16
N GLY A 997 -20.56 -19.59 -1.64
CA GLY A 997 -20.48 -18.32 -0.93
C GLY A 997 -19.14 -17.60 -1.05
N VAL A 998 -18.28 -18.01 -1.99
CA VAL A 998 -17.02 -17.38 -2.37
C VAL A 998 -17.16 -16.89 -3.82
N PRO A 999 -16.72 -15.65 -4.14
CA PRO A 999 -16.75 -15.14 -5.51
C PRO A 999 -15.97 -16.01 -6.49
N ASP A 1000 -16.46 -16.15 -7.73
CA ASP A 1000 -15.85 -16.96 -8.78
C ASP A 1000 -14.39 -16.53 -9.03
N GLU A 1001 -14.11 -15.21 -9.08
CA GLU A 1001 -12.75 -14.70 -9.25
C GLU A 1001 -11.82 -15.13 -8.11
N CYS A 1002 -12.36 -15.39 -6.93
CA CYS A 1002 -11.61 -15.85 -5.78
C CYS A 1002 -11.43 -17.35 -5.80
N ASP A 1003 -12.46 -18.12 -6.17
CA ASP A 1003 -12.37 -19.57 -6.40
C ASP A 1003 -11.35 -19.88 -7.51
N ILE A 1004 -11.31 -19.07 -8.57
CA ILE A 1004 -10.31 -19.13 -9.63
C ILE A 1004 -8.93 -18.76 -9.08
N ALA A 1005 -8.82 -17.64 -8.35
CA ALA A 1005 -7.55 -17.18 -7.79
C ALA A 1005 -6.91 -18.17 -6.81
N ILE A 1006 -7.73 -18.95 -6.08
CA ILE A 1006 -7.26 -20.01 -5.17
C ILE A 1006 -7.28 -21.40 -5.81
N GLY A 1007 -7.53 -21.51 -7.12
CA GLY A 1007 -7.47 -22.75 -7.90
C GLY A 1007 -8.52 -23.81 -7.56
N LEU A 1008 -9.62 -23.44 -6.90
CA LEU A 1008 -10.77 -24.33 -6.70
C LEU A 1008 -11.58 -24.50 -7.98
N GLU A 1009 -11.54 -23.50 -8.86
CA GLU A 1009 -12.14 -23.53 -10.20
C GLU A 1009 -11.07 -23.15 -11.23
N VAL A 1010 -11.21 -23.64 -12.46
CA VAL A 1010 -10.28 -23.35 -13.57
C VAL A 1010 -10.94 -22.33 -14.48
N ASP A 1011 -10.21 -21.27 -14.87
CA ASP A 1011 -10.59 -20.30 -15.90
C ASP A 1011 -9.43 -20.21 -16.89
N CYS A 1012 -9.46 -21.07 -17.90
CA CYS A 1012 -8.36 -21.23 -18.83
C CYS A 1012 -8.31 -20.11 -19.88
N ASN A 1013 -9.43 -19.43 -20.15
CA ASN A 1013 -9.52 -18.35 -21.14
C ASN A 1013 -9.36 -16.95 -20.50
N GLY A 1014 -9.31 -16.87 -19.17
CA GLY A 1014 -9.04 -15.66 -18.39
C GLY A 1014 -10.17 -14.64 -18.43
N ASN A 1015 -11.40 -15.07 -18.69
CA ASN A 1015 -12.55 -14.17 -18.84
C ASN A 1015 -13.24 -13.84 -17.50
N GLY A 1016 -12.80 -14.45 -16.40
CA GLY A 1016 -13.35 -14.29 -15.05
C GLY A 1016 -14.54 -15.20 -14.74
N ILE A 1017 -14.84 -16.19 -15.59
CA ILE A 1017 -15.91 -17.18 -15.44
C ILE A 1017 -15.25 -18.57 -15.42
N PRO A 1018 -15.56 -19.44 -14.45
CA PRO A 1018 -15.06 -20.81 -14.43
C PRO A 1018 -15.41 -21.59 -15.70
N ASP A 1019 -14.48 -22.40 -16.21
CA ASP A 1019 -14.62 -23.30 -17.35
C ASP A 1019 -15.87 -24.18 -17.23
N SER A 1020 -16.11 -24.69 -16.02
CA SER A 1020 -17.27 -25.53 -15.69
C SER A 1020 -18.59 -24.81 -15.97
N TRP A 1021 -18.61 -23.49 -15.77
CA TRP A 1021 -19.75 -22.64 -16.06
C TRP A 1021 -19.79 -22.20 -17.51
N ASP A 1022 -18.65 -21.91 -18.13
CA ASP A 1022 -18.55 -21.58 -19.56
C ASP A 1022 -19.15 -22.68 -20.43
N LEU A 1023 -18.84 -23.94 -20.10
CA LEU A 1023 -19.40 -25.12 -20.76
C LEU A 1023 -20.89 -25.33 -20.45
N SER A 1024 -21.33 -25.08 -19.21
CA SER A 1024 -22.73 -25.32 -18.81
C SER A 1024 -23.70 -24.24 -19.31
N SER A 1025 -23.22 -23.00 -19.43
CA SER A 1025 -23.95 -21.84 -19.92
C SER A 1025 -23.94 -21.75 -21.45
N GLY A 1026 -22.98 -22.44 -22.08
CA GLY A 1026 -22.81 -22.52 -23.52
C GLY A 1026 -22.11 -21.29 -24.12
N SER A 1027 -21.36 -20.55 -23.31
CA SER A 1027 -20.42 -19.53 -23.78
C SER A 1027 -19.20 -20.15 -24.46
N SER A 1028 -18.78 -21.34 -24.01
CA SER A 1028 -17.71 -22.13 -24.63
C SER A 1028 -18.18 -23.52 -25.06
N PHE A 1029 -17.42 -24.15 -25.94
CA PHE A 1029 -17.67 -25.50 -26.44
C PHE A 1029 -16.62 -26.47 -25.89
N ASP A 1030 -17.01 -27.72 -25.65
CA ASP A 1030 -16.13 -28.82 -25.29
C ASP A 1030 -16.53 -29.99 -26.19
N CYS A 1031 -15.87 -30.09 -27.34
CA CYS A 1031 -16.24 -31.04 -28.38
C CYS A 1031 -15.74 -32.46 -28.08
N ASN A 1032 -14.63 -32.60 -27.34
CA ASN A 1032 -14.05 -33.88 -26.95
C ASN A 1032 -14.60 -34.41 -25.60
N LEU A 1033 -15.39 -33.60 -24.89
CA LEU A 1033 -16.04 -33.87 -23.60
C LEU A 1033 -15.05 -34.18 -22.46
N ASN A 1034 -13.86 -33.57 -22.51
CA ASN A 1034 -12.82 -33.76 -21.49
C ASN A 1034 -13.01 -32.83 -20.27
N GLY A 1035 -13.94 -31.86 -20.34
CA GLY A 1035 -14.20 -30.88 -19.30
C GLY A 1035 -13.40 -29.58 -19.42
N THR A 1036 -12.62 -29.41 -20.48
CA THR A 1036 -11.84 -28.23 -20.83
C THR A 1036 -12.48 -27.56 -22.07
N PRO A 1037 -12.63 -26.23 -22.10
CA PRO A 1037 -13.05 -25.52 -23.30
C PRO A 1037 -12.12 -25.74 -24.51
N ASP A 1038 -12.69 -25.85 -25.71
CA ASP A 1038 -12.00 -26.08 -26.98
C ASP A 1038 -10.90 -25.04 -27.22
N GLU A 1039 -11.16 -23.77 -26.94
CA GLU A 1039 -10.18 -22.68 -27.06
C GLU A 1039 -8.95 -22.87 -26.17
N CYS A 1040 -9.11 -23.57 -25.05
CA CYS A 1040 -8.05 -23.84 -24.10
C CYS A 1040 -7.28 -25.10 -24.44
N ASP A 1041 -7.95 -26.11 -24.99
CA ASP A 1041 -7.28 -27.27 -25.58
C ASP A 1041 -6.36 -26.87 -26.75
N ILE A 1042 -6.81 -25.91 -27.58
CA ILE A 1042 -5.99 -25.33 -28.65
C ILE A 1042 -4.82 -24.54 -28.06
N ALA A 1043 -5.07 -23.66 -27.09
CA ALA A 1043 -4.04 -22.82 -26.47
C ALA A 1043 -2.96 -23.64 -25.73
N ALA A 1044 -3.36 -24.75 -25.10
CA ALA A 1044 -2.45 -25.67 -24.42
C ALA A 1044 -1.66 -26.57 -25.40
N GLY A 1045 -2.00 -26.56 -26.69
CA GLY A 1045 -1.44 -27.46 -27.70
C GLY A 1045 -1.80 -28.93 -27.48
N SER A 1046 -2.82 -29.22 -26.66
CA SER A 1046 -3.39 -30.57 -26.52
C SER A 1046 -4.22 -30.94 -27.75
N GLU A 1047 -4.76 -29.95 -28.45
CA GLU A 1047 -5.44 -30.10 -29.73
C GLU A 1047 -4.82 -29.18 -30.80
N THR A 1048 -4.97 -29.55 -32.07
CA THR A 1048 -4.48 -28.75 -33.22
C THR A 1048 -5.64 -27.98 -33.82
N ASP A 1049 -5.43 -26.68 -34.10
CA ASP A 1049 -6.32 -25.82 -34.90
C ASP A 1049 -5.44 -25.16 -35.96
N CYS A 1050 -5.33 -25.83 -37.10
CA CYS A 1050 -4.38 -25.43 -38.14
C CYS A 1050 -4.93 -24.33 -39.05
N ASN A 1051 -6.26 -24.16 -39.12
CA ASN A 1051 -6.92 -23.12 -39.91
C ASN A 1051 -7.26 -21.85 -39.09
N LEU A 1052 -7.05 -21.90 -37.76
CA LEU A 1052 -7.24 -20.83 -36.79
C LEU A 1052 -8.67 -20.30 -36.72
N ASP A 1053 -9.65 -21.19 -36.91
CA ASP A 1053 -11.08 -20.83 -36.85
C ASP A 1053 -11.68 -20.95 -35.43
N GLY A 1054 -10.90 -21.45 -34.48
CA GLY A 1054 -11.26 -21.60 -33.07
C GLY A 1054 -11.96 -22.93 -32.76
N VAL A 1055 -11.99 -23.88 -33.69
CA VAL A 1055 -12.48 -25.25 -33.48
C VAL A 1055 -11.33 -26.24 -33.67
N PRO A 1056 -11.11 -27.19 -32.75
CA PRO A 1056 -10.09 -28.22 -32.95
C PRO A 1056 -10.29 -29.03 -34.24
N ASP A 1057 -9.21 -29.28 -35.00
CA ASP A 1057 -9.21 -30.04 -36.26
C ASP A 1057 -9.88 -31.42 -36.08
N ALA A 1058 -9.60 -32.08 -34.95
CA ALA A 1058 -10.19 -33.37 -34.59
C ALA A 1058 -11.72 -33.30 -34.49
N CYS A 1059 -12.25 -32.17 -34.04
CA CYS A 1059 -13.68 -31.91 -33.90
C CYS A 1059 -14.32 -31.50 -35.22
N GLU A 1060 -13.61 -30.76 -36.08
CA GLU A 1060 -14.05 -30.51 -37.45
C GLU A 1060 -14.15 -31.80 -38.27
N LEU A 1061 -13.20 -32.73 -38.08
CA LEU A 1061 -13.23 -34.06 -38.69
C LEU A 1061 -14.34 -34.95 -38.13
N ALA A 1062 -14.52 -34.97 -36.81
CA ALA A 1062 -15.56 -35.76 -36.15
C ALA A 1062 -16.98 -35.29 -36.50
N SER A 1063 -17.17 -33.98 -36.69
CA SER A 1063 -18.43 -33.37 -37.10
C SER A 1063 -18.68 -33.42 -38.61
N GLY A 1064 -17.63 -33.68 -39.40
CA GLY A 1064 -17.67 -33.75 -40.86
C GLY A 1064 -17.77 -32.37 -41.53
N PHE A 1065 -17.39 -31.31 -40.81
CA PHE A 1065 -17.29 -29.95 -41.36
C PHE A 1065 -15.99 -29.74 -42.13
N ALA A 1066 -14.91 -30.41 -41.73
CA ALA A 1066 -13.66 -30.52 -42.51
C ALA A 1066 -13.53 -31.91 -43.16
N LYS A 1067 -12.69 -31.99 -44.20
CA LYS A 1067 -12.36 -33.23 -44.91
C LYS A 1067 -10.90 -33.58 -44.67
N ASP A 1068 -10.62 -34.87 -44.52
CA ASP A 1068 -9.29 -35.48 -44.53
C ASP A 1068 -9.36 -36.63 -45.52
N CYS A 1069 -9.04 -36.33 -46.77
CA CYS A 1069 -9.24 -37.22 -47.90
C CYS A 1069 -8.20 -38.33 -47.97
N ASN A 1070 -6.97 -38.07 -47.53
CA ASN A 1070 -5.87 -39.04 -47.49
C ASN A 1070 -5.82 -39.83 -46.15
N SER A 1071 -6.68 -39.48 -45.20
CA SER A 1071 -6.82 -40.10 -43.86
C SER A 1071 -5.54 -40.06 -43.03
N ASN A 1072 -4.72 -39.03 -43.20
CA ASN A 1072 -3.46 -38.88 -42.47
C ASN A 1072 -3.65 -38.22 -41.09
N GLY A 1073 -4.86 -37.74 -40.77
CA GLY A 1073 -5.21 -37.08 -39.52
C GLY A 1073 -5.06 -35.55 -39.55
N ILE A 1074 -4.78 -34.95 -40.71
CA ILE A 1074 -4.70 -33.51 -40.96
C ILE A 1074 -5.82 -33.16 -41.94
N ILE A 1075 -6.50 -32.03 -41.74
CA ILE A 1075 -7.55 -31.59 -42.67
C ILE A 1075 -6.94 -31.13 -44.00
N ASP A 1076 -7.64 -31.37 -45.11
CA ASP A 1076 -7.19 -31.10 -46.50
C ASP A 1076 -6.62 -29.68 -46.67
N GLU A 1077 -7.26 -28.67 -46.07
CA GLU A 1077 -6.81 -27.27 -46.12
C GLU A 1077 -5.43 -27.08 -45.49
N CYS A 1078 -5.14 -27.77 -44.41
CA CYS A 1078 -3.89 -27.68 -43.68
C CYS A 1078 -2.79 -28.54 -44.27
N ASP A 1079 -3.14 -29.68 -44.85
CA ASP A 1079 -2.22 -30.50 -45.65
C ASP A 1079 -1.66 -29.70 -46.84
N ILE A 1080 -2.52 -28.93 -47.52
CA ILE A 1080 -2.11 -28.03 -48.61
C ILE A 1080 -1.29 -26.85 -48.07
N ALA A 1081 -1.77 -26.19 -47.00
CA ALA A 1081 -1.12 -24.99 -46.46
C ALA A 1081 0.29 -25.25 -45.91
N SER A 1082 0.51 -26.43 -45.30
CA SER A 1082 1.80 -26.88 -44.77
C SER A 1082 2.74 -27.43 -45.85
N GLY A 1083 2.22 -27.69 -47.06
CA GLY A 1083 2.96 -28.26 -48.18
C GLY A 1083 3.23 -29.76 -48.03
N PHE A 1084 2.50 -30.46 -47.16
CA PHE A 1084 2.50 -31.92 -47.08
C PHE A 1084 1.78 -32.55 -48.27
N SER A 1085 0.75 -31.87 -48.78
CA SER A 1085 0.06 -32.21 -50.03
C SER A 1085 0.21 -31.10 -51.06
N SER A 1086 0.21 -31.47 -52.34
CA SER A 1086 0.24 -30.48 -53.43
C SER A 1086 -1.17 -30.12 -53.85
N ASP A 1087 -1.44 -28.83 -54.07
CA ASP A 1087 -2.63 -28.34 -54.78
C ASP A 1087 -2.14 -27.51 -55.97
N THR A 1088 -1.70 -28.20 -57.01
CA THR A 1088 -1.08 -27.55 -58.17
C THR A 1088 -2.10 -26.71 -58.94
N ASN A 1089 -3.38 -27.06 -58.85
CA ASN A 1089 -4.45 -26.47 -59.64
C ASN A 1089 -5.24 -25.35 -58.88
N GLY A 1090 -5.09 -25.28 -57.56
CA GLY A 1090 -5.64 -24.25 -56.67
C GLY A 1090 -7.13 -24.41 -56.37
N ASP A 1091 -7.69 -25.63 -56.44
CA ASP A 1091 -9.11 -25.89 -56.21
C ASP A 1091 -9.47 -26.24 -54.76
N GLY A 1092 -8.47 -26.29 -53.87
CA GLY A 1092 -8.65 -26.56 -52.44
C GLY A 1092 -8.86 -28.03 -52.11
N ILE A 1093 -8.54 -28.94 -53.04
CA ILE A 1093 -8.49 -30.39 -52.82
C ILE A 1093 -7.05 -30.85 -53.11
N PRO A 1094 -6.41 -31.65 -52.24
CA PRO A 1094 -5.09 -32.23 -52.53
C PRO A 1094 -5.08 -32.96 -53.88
N ASP A 1095 -4.01 -32.81 -54.67
CA ASP A 1095 -3.86 -33.40 -56.01
C ASP A 1095 -4.00 -34.94 -55.95
N GLU A 1096 -3.48 -35.60 -54.90
CA GLU A 1096 -3.64 -37.04 -54.66
C GLU A 1096 -5.09 -37.47 -54.33
N CYS A 1097 -5.92 -36.49 -53.97
CA CYS A 1097 -7.33 -36.68 -53.63
C CYS A 1097 -8.27 -36.29 -54.77
N ALA A 1098 -7.72 -35.92 -55.93
CA ALA A 1098 -8.49 -35.60 -57.11
C ALA A 1098 -9.36 -36.78 -57.57
N LEU A 1099 -10.58 -36.47 -58.00
CA LEU A 1099 -11.50 -37.48 -58.53
C LEU A 1099 -11.34 -37.60 -60.04
N PHE A 1100 -11.09 -38.81 -60.54
CA PHE A 1100 -10.96 -39.06 -61.97
C PHE A 1100 -11.70 -40.35 -62.38
N ILE A 1101 -11.71 -40.61 -63.69
CA ILE A 1101 -12.14 -41.89 -64.25
C ILE A 1101 -10.93 -42.49 -64.95
N ARG A 1102 -10.48 -43.67 -64.51
CA ARG A 1102 -9.30 -44.32 -65.09
C ARG A 1102 -9.53 -44.63 -66.57
N GLY A 1103 -8.67 -44.08 -67.43
CA GLY A 1103 -8.77 -44.13 -68.89
C GLY A 1103 -9.53 -42.99 -69.57
N ASP A 1104 -10.05 -41.99 -68.85
CA ASP A 1104 -10.63 -40.74 -69.39
C ASP A 1104 -9.55 -39.65 -69.49
N ALA A 1105 -8.53 -39.91 -70.31
CA ALA A 1105 -7.34 -39.08 -70.45
C ALA A 1105 -7.62 -37.65 -70.93
N ASN A 1106 -8.70 -37.45 -71.70
CA ASN A 1106 -9.09 -36.12 -72.18
C ASN A 1106 -10.08 -35.40 -71.25
N VAL A 1107 -10.50 -36.06 -70.17
CA VAL A 1107 -11.37 -35.51 -69.11
C VAL A 1107 -12.73 -35.05 -69.66
N ASP A 1108 -13.33 -35.80 -70.58
CA ASP A 1108 -14.65 -35.51 -71.14
C ASP A 1108 -15.79 -36.33 -70.50
N GLY A 1109 -15.43 -37.25 -69.61
CA GLY A 1109 -16.33 -38.10 -68.84
C GLY A 1109 -16.72 -39.39 -69.57
N MET A 1110 -16.11 -39.71 -70.72
CA MET A 1110 -16.42 -40.89 -71.52
C MET A 1110 -15.18 -41.60 -72.05
N LEU A 1111 -14.91 -42.83 -71.60
CA LEU A 1111 -13.86 -43.67 -72.19
C LEU A 1111 -14.11 -43.93 -73.69
N GLY A 1112 -13.24 -43.39 -74.53
CA GLY A 1112 -13.35 -43.32 -75.97
C GLY A 1112 -12.02 -43.57 -76.70
N LEU A 1113 -12.07 -43.42 -78.03
CA LEU A 1113 -10.88 -43.56 -78.88
C LEU A 1113 -9.93 -42.38 -78.74
N ASP A 1114 -10.51 -41.24 -78.41
CA ASP A 1114 -9.91 -39.95 -78.17
C ASP A 1114 -9.03 -39.96 -76.92
N ASP A 1115 -9.40 -40.67 -75.86
CA ASP A 1115 -8.54 -40.85 -74.69
C ASP A 1115 -7.28 -41.64 -75.02
N ALA A 1116 -7.41 -42.75 -75.76
CA ALA A 1116 -6.26 -43.51 -76.21
C ALA A 1116 -5.35 -42.68 -77.14
N ILE A 1117 -5.90 -41.68 -77.84
CA ILE A 1117 -5.11 -40.72 -78.62
C ILE A 1117 -4.42 -39.72 -77.69
N SER A 1118 -5.11 -39.18 -76.69
CA SER A 1118 -4.53 -38.26 -75.70
C SER A 1118 -3.33 -38.88 -74.97
N ILE A 1119 -3.44 -40.12 -74.48
CA ILE A 1119 -2.33 -40.82 -73.83
C ILE A 1119 -1.15 -40.99 -74.82
N LEU A 1120 -1.42 -41.34 -76.08
CA LEU A 1120 -0.37 -41.45 -77.10
C LEU A 1120 0.29 -40.10 -77.44
N GLU A 1121 -0.47 -39.01 -77.40
CA GLU A 1121 0.02 -37.65 -77.62
C GLU A 1121 0.87 -37.16 -76.44
N TYR A 1122 0.52 -37.52 -75.20
CA TYR A 1122 1.34 -37.34 -74.01
C TYR A 1122 2.67 -38.10 -74.11
N LEU A 1123 2.63 -39.39 -74.45
CA LEU A 1123 3.84 -40.21 -74.63
C LEU A 1123 4.74 -39.74 -75.78
N ALA A 1124 4.15 -39.10 -76.80
CA ALA A 1124 4.89 -38.48 -77.89
C ALA A 1124 5.50 -37.11 -77.50
N GLY A 1125 5.19 -36.59 -76.31
CA GLY A 1125 5.58 -35.27 -75.82
C GLY A 1125 4.95 -34.12 -76.60
N THR A 1126 3.80 -34.37 -77.24
CA THR A 1126 3.13 -33.40 -78.11
C THR A 1126 2.02 -32.61 -77.42
N ASP A 1127 1.42 -33.15 -76.35
CA ASP A 1127 0.46 -32.46 -75.50
C ASP A 1127 0.68 -32.88 -74.04
N PRO A 1128 0.64 -31.98 -73.04
CA PRO A 1128 0.67 -32.37 -71.64
C PRO A 1128 -0.69 -32.97 -71.24
N THR A 1129 -0.66 -33.98 -70.37
CA THR A 1129 -1.87 -34.58 -69.81
C THR A 1129 -2.38 -33.79 -68.59
N ILE A 1130 -3.67 -33.95 -68.31
CA ILE A 1130 -4.39 -33.29 -67.20
C ILE A 1130 -4.32 -34.16 -65.94
N CYS A 1131 -4.37 -35.49 -66.09
CA CYS A 1131 -4.24 -36.41 -64.97
C CYS A 1131 -3.42 -37.64 -65.35
N LEU A 1132 -2.31 -37.87 -64.63
CA LEU A 1132 -1.48 -39.04 -64.88
C LEU A 1132 -2.14 -40.33 -64.41
N ASP A 1133 -2.93 -40.30 -63.34
CA ASP A 1133 -3.66 -41.47 -62.85
C ASP A 1133 -4.75 -41.93 -63.84
N ALA A 1134 -5.34 -40.98 -64.57
CA ALA A 1134 -6.28 -41.30 -65.64
C ALA A 1134 -5.59 -41.92 -66.85
N ASP A 1135 -4.34 -41.54 -67.10
CA ASP A 1135 -3.53 -42.00 -68.24
C ASP A 1135 -2.84 -43.34 -67.98
N ASP A 1136 -2.62 -43.72 -66.72
CA ASP A 1136 -2.23 -45.07 -66.30
C ASP A 1136 -3.48 -45.96 -66.25
N VAL A 1137 -3.80 -46.54 -67.41
CA VAL A 1137 -5.06 -47.25 -67.60
C VAL A 1137 -5.00 -48.65 -67.01
N ASP A 1138 -3.81 -49.24 -66.89
CA ASP A 1138 -3.64 -50.57 -66.30
C ASP A 1138 -3.17 -50.59 -64.85
N ASP A 1139 -3.02 -49.40 -64.23
CA ASP A 1139 -2.79 -49.18 -62.79
C ASP A 1139 -1.48 -49.85 -62.35
N ASP A 1140 -0.42 -49.67 -63.16
CA ASP A 1140 0.89 -50.26 -62.92
C ASP A 1140 1.94 -49.29 -62.35
N GLY A 1141 1.54 -48.02 -62.18
CA GLY A 1141 2.33 -46.92 -61.65
C GLY A 1141 3.20 -46.22 -62.71
N GLU A 1142 3.08 -46.56 -63.99
CA GLU A 1142 3.86 -45.94 -65.08
C GLU A 1142 3.02 -45.69 -66.35
N VAL A 1143 2.71 -44.42 -66.66
CA VAL A 1143 2.10 -44.06 -67.96
C VAL A 1143 3.05 -44.37 -69.13
N ASN A 1144 2.73 -45.40 -69.91
CA ASN A 1144 3.55 -45.92 -71.00
C ASN A 1144 2.71 -46.45 -72.19
N ILE A 1145 3.35 -47.10 -73.17
CA ILE A 1145 2.66 -47.54 -74.39
C ILE A 1145 1.61 -48.64 -74.15
N VAL A 1146 1.67 -49.31 -73.00
CA VAL A 1146 0.73 -50.37 -72.62
C VAL A 1146 -0.65 -49.79 -72.30
N ASP A 1147 -0.73 -48.60 -71.73
CA ASP A 1147 -1.97 -47.92 -71.33
C ASP A 1147 -2.98 -47.66 -72.46
N PRO A 1148 -2.61 -47.00 -73.57
CA PRO A 1148 -3.54 -46.84 -74.69
C PRO A 1148 -3.87 -48.19 -75.34
N ILE A 1149 -2.97 -49.19 -75.26
CA ILE A 1149 -3.24 -50.55 -75.75
C ILE A 1149 -4.27 -51.24 -74.84
N PHE A 1150 -4.19 -51.08 -73.54
CA PHE A 1150 -5.12 -51.61 -72.56
C PHE A 1150 -6.51 -51.00 -72.78
N LEU A 1151 -6.59 -49.67 -72.90
CA LEU A 1151 -7.83 -48.94 -73.18
C LEU A 1151 -8.50 -49.39 -74.49
N LEU A 1152 -7.73 -49.46 -75.58
CA LEU A 1152 -8.24 -49.93 -76.88
C LEU A 1152 -8.69 -51.40 -76.83
N SER A 1153 -8.01 -52.23 -76.03
CA SER A 1153 -8.37 -53.64 -75.87
C SER A 1153 -9.71 -53.79 -75.14
N TYR A 1154 -9.95 -52.99 -74.10
CA TYR A 1154 -11.24 -52.87 -73.42
C TYR A 1154 -12.35 -52.41 -74.39
N LEU A 1155 -12.13 -51.32 -75.13
CA LEU A 1155 -13.14 -50.72 -76.00
C LEU A 1155 -13.56 -51.61 -77.18
N PHE A 1156 -12.64 -52.36 -77.79
CA PHE A 1156 -12.91 -53.05 -79.08
C PHE A 1156 -12.77 -54.57 -79.07
N THR A 1157 -12.10 -55.16 -78.08
CA THR A 1157 -11.71 -56.59 -78.14
C THR A 1157 -12.10 -57.41 -76.93
N SER A 1158 -13.08 -56.93 -76.13
CA SER A 1158 -13.54 -57.57 -74.89
C SER A 1158 -12.41 -57.78 -73.86
N GLY A 1159 -11.46 -56.84 -73.79
CA GLY A 1159 -10.48 -56.75 -72.72
C GLY A 1159 -11.14 -56.52 -71.34
N ALA A 1160 -10.34 -56.63 -70.28
CA ALA A 1160 -10.81 -56.29 -68.94
C ALA A 1160 -11.15 -54.80 -68.86
N MET A 1161 -12.14 -54.45 -68.03
CA MET A 1161 -12.39 -53.05 -67.68
C MET A 1161 -11.15 -52.50 -66.96
N PRO A 1162 -10.77 -51.22 -67.17
CA PRO A 1162 -9.73 -50.58 -66.38
C PRO A 1162 -9.96 -50.83 -64.89
N PRO A 1163 -8.88 -51.01 -64.11
CA PRO A 1163 -8.96 -51.04 -62.65
C PRO A 1163 -9.72 -49.84 -62.09
N SER A 1164 -10.11 -49.93 -60.82
CA SER A 1164 -10.78 -48.79 -60.17
C SER A 1164 -9.82 -47.60 -60.09
N PRO A 1165 -10.29 -46.34 -60.22
CA PRO A 1165 -11.69 -45.92 -60.30
C PRO A 1165 -12.28 -46.00 -61.73
N SER A 1166 -13.15 -46.98 -61.99
CA SER A 1166 -13.78 -47.17 -63.31
C SER A 1166 -15.03 -46.28 -63.52
N PHE A 1167 -15.35 -45.47 -62.52
CA PHE A 1167 -16.29 -44.37 -62.46
C PHE A 1167 -15.66 -43.30 -61.57
N CYS A 1168 -16.15 -42.06 -61.62
CA CYS A 1168 -15.58 -40.94 -60.84
C CYS A 1168 -15.27 -41.34 -59.39
N GLY A 1169 -13.99 -41.28 -59.02
CA GLY A 1169 -13.47 -41.71 -57.73
C GLY A 1169 -11.98 -41.37 -57.59
N GLN A 1170 -11.46 -41.51 -56.37
CA GLN A 1170 -10.03 -41.36 -56.08
C GLN A 1170 -9.25 -42.59 -56.50
N ASP A 1171 -7.94 -42.47 -56.66
CA ASP A 1171 -7.05 -43.61 -56.88
C ASP A 1171 -7.06 -44.53 -55.65
N PRO A 1172 -7.49 -45.80 -55.76
CA PRO A 1172 -7.40 -46.74 -54.65
C PRO A 1172 -5.99 -47.34 -54.48
N SER A 1173 -5.10 -47.09 -55.44
CA SER A 1173 -3.70 -47.50 -55.47
C SER A 1173 -2.83 -46.29 -55.10
N LEU A 1174 -1.72 -46.55 -54.39
CA LEU A 1174 -0.80 -45.50 -53.95
C LEU A 1174 0.47 -45.58 -54.77
N ASP A 1175 0.74 -44.56 -55.58
CA ASP A 1175 1.98 -44.38 -56.32
C ASP A 1175 2.35 -42.88 -56.44
N ASP A 1176 3.31 -42.53 -57.32
CA ASP A 1176 3.83 -41.17 -57.47
C ASP A 1176 3.13 -40.41 -58.64
N LEU A 1177 2.03 -40.93 -59.19
CA LEU A 1177 1.21 -40.27 -60.21
C LEU A 1177 0.08 -39.47 -59.53
N ASP A 1178 -0.27 -38.32 -60.12
CA ASP A 1178 -1.30 -37.42 -59.60
C ASP A 1178 -2.10 -36.75 -60.74
N CYS A 1179 -3.24 -36.13 -60.40
CA CYS A 1179 -4.01 -35.28 -61.30
C CYS A 1179 -3.72 -33.77 -61.12
N PHE A 1180 -2.90 -33.19 -62.00
CA PHE A 1180 -2.44 -31.78 -61.87
C PHE A 1180 -3.40 -30.70 -62.41
N GLY A 1181 -4.57 -31.06 -62.91
CA GLY A 1181 -5.51 -30.09 -63.48
C GLY A 1181 -6.98 -30.40 -63.17
N PRO A 1182 -7.89 -29.42 -63.32
CA PRO A 1182 -9.27 -29.58 -62.90
C PRO A 1182 -9.96 -30.68 -63.70
N VAL A 1183 -10.25 -31.79 -63.03
CA VAL A 1183 -10.95 -32.95 -63.57
C VAL A 1183 -12.45 -32.66 -63.65
N THR A 1184 -12.83 -31.75 -64.56
CA THR A 1184 -14.21 -31.22 -64.65
C THR A 1184 -15.29 -32.23 -65.07
N SER A 1185 -14.90 -33.46 -65.40
CA SER A 1185 -15.81 -34.55 -65.78
C SER A 1185 -16.38 -35.35 -64.59
N CYS A 1186 -15.93 -35.04 -63.37
CA CYS A 1186 -16.39 -35.61 -62.10
C CYS A 1186 -17.39 -34.66 -61.39
N PRO A 1187 -18.71 -34.91 -61.44
CA PRO A 1187 -19.74 -34.01 -60.89
C PRO A 1187 -19.97 -34.15 -59.39
#